data_AF-A0JZU3-F1
#
_entry.id   AF-A0JZU3-F1
#
_cell.length_a   1.000
_cell.length_b   1.000
_cell.length_c   1.000
_cell.angle_alpha   90.00
_cell.angle_beta   90.00
_cell.angle_gamma   90.00
#
_symmetry.space_group_name_H-M   'P 1'
#
loop_
_entity.id
_entity.type
_entity.pdbx_description
1 polymer ?
#
loop_
_entity_poly.entity_id
_entity_poly.type
_entity_poly.pdbx_seq_one_letter_code
_entity_poly.pdbx_strand_id
1 'polypeptide(L)'
;MFSRGVARLLAVVLFVVAPALGVLPAAIAADPVVEDVVSFADVPDSSQFHKEIAWLASEGISTGWDVGGGVRQYRPLDSIARDAMAAFLYRKAGSPAFTPPNPSPFTDVAPGAAFYKEITWLASKGISTGWDVGGGKREYRPWNPIARDAMAAFLYRFDQSPPFTTPAQSPFVDVVAGGAFYREITWLASSGISTGWDVGGGARQYRPLSGIARDAMAAFLYRYSSDKVPADPAAPAAGTMTVAPDVEILDAAQLDTAQLSAGVLTLPWDKASEIRPNDVLVAGVTTGTPEGLLVRVVQVVRDPGGVTVVKTRPATLTEAVVSTSGLLELSGSPEWSTFTPEPDVTVTTPPAGAAPTSGIPQPEATVEGEVFSQSFSVKKTLKAELGTDQLHGGGSITVESTIKAAARAKMTFEAGFLQLKEASVVLTPSFTAQHSVSVSGSLEGKASAKLGVLKAIFVYPGAVPVVVTAEAEVALNLTATGEAEISFVTAQSISSDVGIKYRDGSFNLINTKPQTAGVQNDVKATASLTAALSLDFDATIKLYGVAGITFGAGPYVSAEIAVTTSNGNQTWSCPIEIGFASRLGAVAGIEVMGFKLGEWRDVNTLTWNLAEPNPCEGTPVQAPGTSTAPLAITTAELPTGTVGQAYSASLNGSGGTKPYTWTITSGSLPPGLRLEPSNGSITGTPTTAGVQPLVVALTDSHGSRTALSAPLTVAPAGLAGIKAVSASHSAAYALRNDGTVWAWGRNNAGQLGNGATTDSAAPVQVTGITDVESVATTSGGAVYAKRTDGTVWAWGNNAYGQLGNRTTTNSAVPVQVTGLSDVQTVTASEEESAFAIKADGTVWAWGANWGGQLGAGHYANQSSPAQIPELTGAKSITTGSGVYVAYAVMADGSVRAWGDNSSGKLGNGSTATTSPVPVQVVGLTDITSVKSSGGAAIALKLDGTVWAWGSNGWGELGNGSYGSYSSVPVRVNGLSDVASIEAKRSASIYALRKDGTTWAWGANLQGELGIGSTTPSPTPVQVTGLSQTLSIITNGYSSVHALQKDGTVWAWGWNGYGQLGNATTTDSWVPGRAQGISDVRQLMTTDGSAYALKADGSLLAWGNNEFGQLGIGTTTNATVPVLVGRQSG
;
A
#
# COMPACT_ATOMS: atom_id res chain seq x y z
N MET A 1 -30.57 -49.40 8.72
CA MET A 1 -29.77 -50.53 9.22
C MET A 1 -28.39 -50.48 8.57
N PHE A 2 -27.34 -50.98 9.25
CA PHE A 2 -25.99 -51.18 8.68
C PHE A 2 -26.03 -52.22 7.53
N SER A 3 -25.05 -52.36 6.63
CA SER A 3 -23.60 -52.38 6.90
C SER A 3 -22.70 -52.30 5.62
N ARG A 4 -21.41 -51.96 5.82
CA ARG A 4 -20.15 -52.50 5.23
C ARG A 4 -20.17 -53.01 3.75
N GLY A 5 -19.23 -52.70 2.86
CA GLY A 5 -17.98 -51.91 2.92
C GLY A 5 -16.71 -52.74 2.63
N VAL A 6 -15.77 -52.20 1.81
CA VAL A 6 -14.41 -52.74 1.49
C VAL A 6 -14.47 -53.99 0.54
N ALA A 7 -13.61 -54.26 -0.47
CA ALA A 7 -12.29 -53.77 -0.91
C ALA A 7 -11.95 -54.13 -2.39
N ARG A 8 -10.86 -53.55 -2.96
CA ARG A 8 -9.91 -54.15 -3.96
C ARG A 8 -10.43 -54.47 -5.39
N LEU A 9 -9.62 -54.63 -6.46
CA LEU A 9 -8.30 -54.09 -6.90
C LEU A 9 -8.07 -54.53 -8.39
N LEU A 10 -7.35 -53.74 -9.24
CA LEU A 10 -6.83 -54.12 -10.59
C LEU A 10 -7.90 -54.46 -11.69
N ALA A 11 -7.64 -54.44 -13.01
CA ALA A 11 -6.63 -53.76 -13.85
C ALA A 11 -7.03 -53.71 -15.36
N VAL A 12 -6.47 -52.72 -16.08
CA VAL A 12 -6.10 -52.64 -17.53
C VAL A 12 -6.76 -53.59 -18.56
N VAL A 13 -7.45 -53.00 -19.56
CA VAL A 13 -7.47 -53.43 -20.99
C VAL A 13 -7.51 -52.17 -21.90
N LEU A 14 -6.97 -52.24 -23.12
CA LEU A 14 -6.88 -51.16 -24.13
C LEU A 14 -7.67 -51.45 -25.43
N PHE A 15 -7.82 -50.42 -26.29
CA PHE A 15 -8.26 -50.46 -27.72
C PHE A 15 -9.75 -50.87 -27.96
N VAL A 16 -10.41 -50.64 -29.12
CA VAL A 16 -9.98 -50.39 -30.52
C VAL A 16 -10.99 -49.49 -31.30
N VAL A 17 -10.52 -48.58 -32.16
CA VAL A 17 -11.19 -47.99 -33.38
C VAL A 17 -12.39 -47.00 -33.26
N ALA A 18 -12.51 -46.15 -34.30
CA ALA A 18 -13.51 -45.08 -34.57
C ALA A 18 -14.36 -45.46 -35.83
N PRO A 19 -15.00 -44.58 -36.66
CA PRO A 19 -15.30 -43.14 -36.56
C PRO A 19 -16.77 -42.77 -36.93
N ALA A 20 -17.04 -41.46 -37.10
CA ALA A 20 -18.15 -40.87 -37.89
C ALA A 20 -19.59 -41.07 -37.35
N LEU A 21 -20.60 -40.24 -37.67
CA LEU A 21 -20.65 -38.90 -38.31
C LEU A 21 -21.94 -38.19 -37.83
N GLY A 22 -21.91 -36.87 -37.60
CA GLY A 22 -23.10 -36.08 -37.25
C GLY A 22 -22.76 -34.62 -37.03
N VAL A 23 -23.42 -33.69 -37.72
CA VAL A 23 -23.06 -32.26 -37.76
C VAL A 23 -24.32 -31.39 -37.63
N LEU A 24 -24.13 -30.20 -37.03
CA LEU A 24 -25.09 -29.09 -36.87
C LEU A 24 -26.14 -29.24 -35.75
N PRO A 25 -26.65 -28.11 -35.20
CA PRO A 25 -26.17 -26.72 -35.31
C PRO A 25 -25.60 -26.16 -33.99
N ALA A 26 -24.96 -24.99 -34.03
CA ALA A 26 -24.68 -24.23 -32.82
C ALA A 26 -25.97 -23.61 -32.26
N ALA A 27 -26.17 -23.73 -30.95
CA ALA A 27 -27.23 -23.03 -30.22
C ALA A 27 -26.59 -21.93 -29.35
N ILE A 28 -27.08 -20.70 -29.51
CA ILE A 28 -26.61 -19.52 -28.76
C ILE A 28 -27.11 -19.60 -27.32
N ALA A 29 -26.26 -19.29 -26.35
CA ALA A 29 -26.61 -19.20 -24.94
C ALA A 29 -25.94 -17.99 -24.29
N ALA A 30 -26.77 -16.99 -23.95
CA ALA A 30 -26.53 -15.82 -23.08
C ALA A 30 -25.28 -14.96 -23.33
N ASP A 31 -25.50 -13.68 -23.64
CA ASP A 31 -24.52 -12.62 -23.47
C ASP A 31 -24.13 -12.45 -21.99
N PRO A 32 -22.84 -12.51 -21.63
CA PRO A 32 -22.27 -11.64 -20.61
C PRO A 32 -21.89 -10.30 -21.27
N VAL A 33 -20.97 -9.54 -20.66
CA VAL A 33 -20.25 -8.44 -21.33
C VAL A 33 -21.08 -7.19 -21.66
N VAL A 34 -21.35 -6.39 -20.61
CA VAL A 34 -20.85 -5.01 -20.71
C VAL A 34 -19.34 -5.12 -20.48
N GLU A 35 -18.52 -4.64 -21.42
CA GLU A 35 -17.08 -4.91 -21.43
C GLU A 35 -16.40 -4.40 -20.16
N ASP A 36 -15.59 -5.25 -19.50
CA ASP A 36 -14.52 -4.80 -18.62
C ASP A 36 -13.55 -3.96 -19.46
N VAL A 37 -13.65 -2.64 -19.36
CA VAL A 37 -12.71 -1.72 -20.03
C VAL A 37 -11.30 -2.08 -19.55
N VAL A 38 -10.49 -2.63 -20.46
CA VAL A 38 -9.22 -3.29 -20.12
C VAL A 38 -8.21 -2.24 -19.64
N SER A 39 -8.23 -1.96 -18.34
CA SER A 39 -7.27 -1.10 -17.68
C SER A 39 -5.91 -1.80 -17.61
N PHE A 40 -4.86 -1.09 -18.01
CA PHE A 40 -3.50 -1.61 -17.98
C PHE A 40 -2.81 -1.14 -16.70
N ALA A 41 -2.36 -2.09 -15.88
CA ALA A 41 -1.81 -1.82 -14.55
C ALA A 41 -0.46 -1.05 -14.56
N ASP A 42 0.11 -0.82 -15.74
CA ASP A 42 1.33 -0.05 -16.00
C ASP A 42 1.08 1.29 -16.72
N VAL A 43 -0.17 1.76 -16.78
CA VAL A 43 -0.57 3.03 -17.43
C VAL A 43 -1.48 3.89 -16.53
N PRO A 44 -0.95 4.43 -15.41
CA PRO A 44 -1.71 5.36 -14.55
C PRO A 44 -2.18 6.62 -15.30
N ASP A 45 -3.16 7.32 -14.74
CA ASP A 45 -3.80 8.51 -15.32
C ASP A 45 -2.84 9.68 -15.62
N SER A 46 -1.68 9.69 -14.94
CA SER A 46 -0.58 10.66 -15.15
C SER A 46 0.38 10.27 -16.29
N SER A 47 0.22 9.10 -16.92
CA SER A 47 1.06 8.66 -18.03
C SER A 47 0.87 9.52 -19.28
N GLN A 48 1.97 9.86 -19.93
CA GLN A 48 1.94 10.42 -21.27
C GLN A 48 1.19 9.47 -22.22
N PHE A 49 0.24 10.03 -22.98
CA PHE A 49 -0.67 9.30 -23.86
C PHE A 49 -1.62 8.28 -23.18
N HIS A 50 -1.89 8.41 -21.86
CA HIS A 50 -2.86 7.56 -21.14
C HIS A 50 -4.23 7.49 -21.86
N LYS A 51 -4.77 8.63 -22.33
CA LYS A 51 -6.08 8.69 -23.01
C LYS A 51 -6.08 7.88 -24.31
N GLU A 52 -5.04 8.01 -25.11
CA GLU A 52 -4.88 7.29 -26.38
C GLU A 52 -4.64 5.78 -26.16
N ILE A 53 -3.99 5.40 -25.06
CA ILE A 53 -3.80 4.00 -24.67
C ILE A 53 -5.10 3.37 -24.13
N ALA A 54 -5.87 4.11 -23.32
CA ALA A 54 -7.18 3.67 -22.83
C ALA A 54 -8.18 3.49 -24.00
N TRP A 55 -8.14 4.37 -24.99
CA TRP A 55 -8.91 4.21 -26.23
C TRP A 55 -8.51 2.95 -27.02
N LEU A 56 -7.21 2.63 -27.14
CA LEU A 56 -6.78 1.37 -27.77
C LEU A 56 -7.30 0.12 -27.04
N ALA A 57 -7.60 0.21 -25.74
CA ALA A 57 -8.21 -0.85 -24.96
C ALA A 57 -9.71 -0.98 -25.25
N SER A 58 -10.46 0.13 -25.20
CA SER A 58 -11.92 0.14 -25.41
C SER A 58 -12.35 -0.27 -26.83
N GLU A 59 -11.48 -0.08 -27.83
CA GLU A 59 -11.72 -0.53 -29.21
C GLU A 59 -11.27 -1.98 -29.47
N GLY A 60 -10.73 -2.68 -28.45
CA GLY A 60 -10.16 -4.03 -28.60
C GLY A 60 -8.89 -4.12 -29.46
N ILE A 61 -8.35 -2.99 -29.94
CA ILE A 61 -7.17 -2.94 -30.82
C ILE A 61 -5.93 -3.44 -30.07
N SER A 62 -5.76 -3.03 -28.82
CA SER A 62 -4.78 -3.58 -27.89
C SER A 62 -5.46 -4.33 -26.76
N THR A 63 -5.30 -5.65 -26.75
CA THR A 63 -5.68 -6.50 -25.61
C THR A 63 -4.76 -6.35 -24.40
N GLY A 64 -3.59 -5.70 -24.58
CA GLY A 64 -2.45 -5.81 -23.67
C GLY A 64 -1.81 -7.20 -23.68
N TRP A 65 -0.80 -7.39 -22.82
CA TRP A 65 -0.35 -8.70 -22.38
C TRP A 65 -1.03 -9.06 -21.06
N ASP A 66 -1.64 -10.23 -21.00
CA ASP A 66 -2.03 -10.86 -19.74
C ASP A 66 -0.77 -11.23 -18.96
N VAL A 67 -0.69 -10.81 -17.69
CA VAL A 67 0.41 -11.14 -16.77
C VAL A 67 -0.03 -12.06 -15.64
N GLY A 68 -1.26 -12.60 -15.73
CA GLY A 68 -1.88 -13.49 -14.77
C GLY A 68 -2.93 -12.79 -13.90
N GLY A 69 -3.95 -13.55 -13.48
CA GLY A 69 -4.98 -13.07 -12.55
C GLY A 69 -5.94 -12.03 -13.13
N GLY A 70 -6.06 -11.94 -14.45
CA GLY A 70 -6.87 -10.92 -15.14
C GLY A 70 -6.17 -9.57 -15.30
N VAL A 71 -5.02 -9.37 -14.64
CA VAL A 71 -4.22 -8.14 -14.76
C VAL A 71 -3.54 -8.12 -16.13
N ARG A 72 -3.64 -6.99 -16.83
CA ARG A 72 -2.98 -6.79 -18.12
C ARG A 72 -2.05 -5.59 -18.12
N GLN A 73 -1.06 -5.62 -19.00
CA GLN A 73 -0.06 -4.56 -19.19
C GLN A 73 0.00 -4.10 -20.63
N TYR A 74 0.25 -2.80 -20.83
CA TYR A 74 0.40 -2.19 -22.15
C TYR A 74 1.86 -2.07 -22.59
N ARG A 75 2.78 -1.90 -21.65
CA ARG A 75 4.20 -1.55 -21.81
C ARG A 75 4.40 -0.32 -22.69
N PRO A 76 4.07 0.89 -22.18
CA PRO A 76 4.06 2.12 -22.99
C PRO A 76 5.41 2.42 -23.67
N LEU A 77 6.53 2.31 -22.94
CA LEU A 77 7.85 2.72 -23.43
C LEU A 77 8.58 1.65 -24.27
N ASP A 78 8.05 0.42 -24.35
CA ASP A 78 8.65 -0.66 -25.16
C ASP A 78 8.57 -0.32 -26.65
N SER A 79 9.63 -0.63 -27.41
CA SER A 79 9.61 -0.52 -28.89
C SER A 79 8.67 -1.54 -29.52
N ILE A 80 7.84 -1.12 -30.48
CA ILE A 80 6.90 -2.02 -31.14
C ILE A 80 7.55 -2.77 -32.33
N ALA A 81 7.45 -4.10 -32.29
CA ALA A 81 7.85 -4.98 -33.39
C ALA A 81 6.82 -4.99 -34.54
N ARG A 82 7.25 -5.44 -35.72
CA ARG A 82 6.45 -5.36 -36.95
C ARG A 82 5.26 -6.32 -36.97
N ASP A 83 5.35 -7.45 -36.26
CA ASP A 83 4.24 -8.38 -36.02
C ASP A 83 3.15 -7.77 -35.11
N ALA A 84 3.53 -7.08 -34.03
CA ALA A 84 2.60 -6.35 -33.18
C ALA A 84 1.89 -5.20 -33.94
N MET A 85 2.60 -4.53 -34.86
CA MET A 85 2.01 -3.56 -35.78
C MET A 85 1.00 -4.21 -36.75
N ALA A 86 1.26 -5.44 -37.22
CA ALA A 86 0.28 -6.21 -38.00
C ALA A 86 -0.98 -6.51 -37.19
N ALA A 87 -0.82 -6.94 -35.93
CA ALA A 87 -1.94 -7.24 -35.03
C ALA A 87 -2.81 -6.00 -34.75
N PHE A 88 -2.18 -4.85 -34.46
CA PHE A 88 -2.89 -3.58 -34.25
C PHE A 88 -3.70 -3.16 -35.49
N LEU A 89 -3.11 -3.15 -36.68
CA LEU A 89 -3.81 -2.75 -37.91
C LEU A 89 -4.91 -3.74 -38.32
N TYR A 90 -4.70 -5.04 -38.14
CA TYR A 90 -5.71 -6.05 -38.41
C TYR A 90 -6.93 -5.93 -37.48
N ARG A 91 -6.70 -5.68 -36.19
CA ARG A 91 -7.80 -5.45 -35.22
C ARG A 91 -8.51 -4.13 -35.47
N LYS A 92 -7.77 -3.05 -35.76
CA LYS A 92 -8.35 -1.76 -36.18
C LYS A 92 -9.17 -1.83 -37.47
N ALA A 93 -8.97 -2.86 -38.29
CA ALA A 93 -9.82 -3.16 -39.45
C ALA A 93 -11.07 -4.02 -39.11
N GLY A 94 -11.39 -4.23 -37.83
CA GLY A 94 -12.50 -5.08 -37.37
C GLY A 94 -12.19 -6.57 -37.33
N SER A 95 -10.91 -6.96 -37.26
CA SER A 95 -10.44 -8.36 -37.30
C SER A 95 -11.05 -9.21 -38.45
N PRO A 96 -11.03 -8.71 -39.70
CA PRO A 96 -11.88 -9.21 -40.78
C PRO A 96 -11.58 -10.67 -41.16
N ALA A 97 -12.63 -11.44 -41.49
CA ALA A 97 -12.51 -12.84 -41.88
C ALA A 97 -11.50 -13.03 -43.02
N PHE A 98 -10.49 -13.87 -42.78
CA PHE A 98 -9.37 -14.08 -43.69
C PHE A 98 -8.76 -15.46 -43.49
N THR A 99 -8.50 -16.16 -44.59
CA THR A 99 -7.85 -17.47 -44.63
C THR A 99 -6.40 -17.30 -45.06
N PRO A 100 -5.41 -17.57 -44.19
CA PRO A 100 -4.00 -17.41 -44.54
C PRO A 100 -3.58 -18.37 -45.66
N PRO A 101 -2.72 -17.93 -46.60
CA PRO A 101 -2.18 -18.81 -47.64
C PRO A 101 -1.23 -19.86 -47.06
N ASN A 102 -1.04 -20.95 -47.81
CA ASN A 102 -0.01 -21.96 -47.58
C ASN A 102 0.48 -22.46 -48.96
N PRO A 103 1.76 -22.30 -49.34
CA PRO A 103 2.87 -21.72 -48.57
C PRO A 103 2.72 -20.22 -48.26
N SER A 104 3.60 -19.72 -47.38
CA SER A 104 3.66 -18.31 -46.99
C SER A 104 4.16 -17.41 -48.12
N PRO A 105 3.66 -16.15 -48.25
CA PRO A 105 4.23 -15.14 -49.14
C PRO A 105 5.57 -14.58 -48.63
N PHE A 106 5.97 -14.88 -47.39
CA PHE A 106 7.22 -14.43 -46.79
C PHE A 106 8.10 -15.61 -46.37
N THR A 107 9.39 -15.57 -46.72
CA THR A 107 10.34 -16.66 -46.47
C THR A 107 10.74 -16.83 -45.00
N ASP A 108 10.52 -15.80 -44.19
CA ASP A 108 10.87 -15.71 -42.77
C ASP A 108 9.66 -15.85 -41.82
N VAL A 109 8.45 -16.04 -42.36
CA VAL A 109 7.22 -16.22 -41.56
C VAL A 109 6.53 -17.52 -41.97
N ALA A 110 6.69 -18.57 -41.15
CA ALA A 110 6.12 -19.89 -41.41
C ALA A 110 4.60 -19.94 -41.14
N PRO A 111 3.83 -20.77 -41.88
CA PRO A 111 2.43 -21.03 -41.55
C PRO A 111 2.27 -21.55 -40.11
N GLY A 112 1.45 -20.87 -39.32
CA GLY A 112 1.25 -21.17 -37.89
C GLY A 112 2.14 -20.37 -36.92
N ALA A 113 3.00 -19.47 -37.41
CA ALA A 113 3.71 -18.52 -36.56
C ALA A 113 2.75 -17.53 -35.84
N ALA A 114 3.24 -16.89 -34.77
CA ALA A 114 2.53 -15.80 -34.11
C ALA A 114 2.17 -14.69 -35.12
N PHE A 115 0.93 -14.19 -35.02
CA PHE A 115 0.35 -13.18 -35.92
C PHE A 115 0.40 -13.52 -37.42
N TYR A 116 0.57 -14.80 -37.81
CA TYR A 116 0.67 -15.21 -39.22
C TYR A 116 -0.53 -14.77 -40.07
N LYS A 117 -1.74 -14.81 -39.49
CA LYS A 117 -2.98 -14.41 -40.17
C LYS A 117 -3.00 -12.92 -40.47
N GLU A 118 -2.59 -12.12 -39.49
CA GLU A 118 -2.53 -10.66 -39.56
C GLU A 118 -1.43 -10.20 -40.52
N ILE A 119 -0.23 -10.77 -40.40
CA ILE A 119 0.92 -10.51 -41.29
C ILE A 119 0.56 -10.82 -42.76
N THR A 120 -0.05 -11.97 -43.03
CA THR A 120 -0.45 -12.34 -44.40
C THR A 120 -1.70 -11.61 -44.89
N TRP A 121 -2.58 -11.14 -44.00
CA TRP A 121 -3.66 -10.20 -44.36
C TRP A 121 -3.10 -8.85 -44.81
N LEU A 122 -2.15 -8.26 -44.06
CA LEU A 122 -1.47 -7.01 -44.45
C LEU A 122 -0.81 -7.13 -45.84
N ALA A 123 -0.26 -8.30 -46.16
CA ALA A 123 0.29 -8.60 -47.48
C ALA A 123 -0.81 -8.67 -48.56
N SER A 124 -1.92 -9.37 -48.30
CA SER A 124 -3.05 -9.48 -49.23
C SER A 124 -3.73 -8.13 -49.55
N LYS A 125 -3.58 -7.15 -48.65
CA LYS A 125 -4.08 -5.78 -48.80
C LYS A 125 -3.03 -4.79 -49.33
N GLY A 126 -1.80 -5.23 -49.59
CA GLY A 126 -0.71 -4.36 -50.06
C GLY A 126 -0.14 -3.39 -49.02
N ILE A 127 -0.58 -3.47 -47.76
CA ILE A 127 -0.14 -2.58 -46.66
C ILE A 127 1.34 -2.82 -46.35
N SER A 128 1.73 -4.10 -46.23
CA SER A 128 3.13 -4.51 -46.15
C SER A 128 3.49 -5.37 -47.35
N THR A 129 4.45 -4.90 -48.15
CA THR A 129 5.02 -5.68 -49.26
C THR A 129 6.13 -6.62 -48.80
N GLY A 130 6.70 -6.42 -47.60
CA GLY A 130 7.98 -7.01 -47.20
C GLY A 130 9.18 -6.49 -48.03
N TRP A 131 10.39 -6.80 -47.58
CA TRP A 131 11.63 -6.55 -48.33
C TRP A 131 11.79 -7.60 -49.42
N ASP A 132 12.16 -7.17 -50.63
CA ASP A 132 12.60 -8.08 -51.68
C ASP A 132 14.01 -8.57 -51.35
N VAL A 133 14.24 -9.89 -51.38
CA VAL A 133 15.56 -10.52 -51.16
C VAL A 133 16.08 -11.23 -52.42
N GLY A 134 15.49 -10.93 -53.57
CA GLY A 134 15.85 -11.47 -54.88
C GLY A 134 15.08 -12.74 -55.25
N GLY A 135 15.03 -13.03 -56.56
CA GLY A 135 14.38 -14.23 -57.08
C GLY A 135 12.87 -14.30 -56.81
N GLY A 136 12.20 -13.17 -56.59
CA GLY A 136 10.77 -13.10 -56.26
C GLY A 136 10.42 -13.48 -54.81
N LYS A 137 11.43 -13.70 -53.96
CA LYS A 137 11.25 -14.01 -52.52
C LYS A 137 11.25 -12.73 -51.70
N ARG A 138 10.47 -12.70 -50.61
CA ARG A 138 10.32 -11.52 -49.76
C ARG A 138 10.36 -11.88 -48.28
N GLU A 139 10.85 -10.97 -47.45
CA GLU A 139 10.90 -11.08 -45.98
C GLU A 139 9.98 -10.06 -45.32
N TYR A 140 9.30 -10.45 -44.24
CA TYR A 140 8.46 -9.53 -43.45
C TYR A 140 9.22 -8.86 -42.30
N ARG A 141 10.17 -9.59 -41.71
CA ARG A 141 10.98 -9.28 -40.52
C ARG A 141 10.11 -9.00 -39.28
N PRO A 142 9.37 -10.01 -38.78
CA PRO A 142 8.33 -9.82 -37.74
C PRO A 142 8.88 -9.23 -36.44
N TRP A 143 9.96 -9.80 -35.91
CA TRP A 143 10.54 -9.45 -34.61
C TRP A 143 11.34 -8.14 -34.58
N ASN A 144 11.66 -7.56 -35.75
CA ASN A 144 12.41 -6.31 -35.81
C ASN A 144 11.52 -5.14 -35.36
N PRO A 145 12.02 -4.20 -34.53
CA PRO A 145 11.35 -2.95 -34.25
C PRO A 145 10.98 -2.21 -35.54
N ILE A 146 9.80 -1.60 -35.59
CA ILE A 146 9.42 -0.74 -36.72
C ILE A 146 9.99 0.67 -36.52
N ALA A 147 10.63 1.20 -37.55
CA ALA A 147 11.05 2.61 -37.60
C ALA A 147 9.87 3.53 -37.98
N ARG A 148 9.96 4.81 -37.63
CA ARG A 148 8.87 5.79 -37.80
C ARG A 148 8.54 6.06 -39.27
N ASP A 149 9.52 5.95 -40.17
CA ASP A 149 9.32 6.03 -41.62
C ASP A 149 8.54 4.80 -42.18
N ALA A 150 8.87 3.61 -41.72
CA ALA A 150 8.18 2.37 -42.06
C ALA A 150 6.75 2.32 -41.49
N MET A 151 6.53 2.89 -40.30
CA MET A 151 5.18 3.13 -39.76
C MET A 151 4.38 4.07 -40.67
N ALA A 152 4.96 5.17 -41.14
CA ALA A 152 4.27 6.09 -42.05
C ALA A 152 3.81 5.38 -43.33
N ALA A 153 4.68 4.53 -43.89
CA ALA A 153 4.36 3.71 -45.05
C ALA A 153 3.27 2.65 -44.80
N PHE A 154 3.13 2.16 -43.57
CA PHE A 154 2.04 1.26 -43.18
C PHE A 154 0.72 2.05 -43.05
N LEU A 155 0.71 3.18 -42.34
CA LEU A 155 -0.50 3.99 -42.13
C LEU A 155 -1.04 4.60 -43.44
N TYR A 156 -0.17 5.14 -44.29
CA TYR A 156 -0.57 5.69 -45.60
C TYR A 156 -1.25 4.63 -46.50
N ARG A 157 -0.74 3.39 -46.49
CA ARG A 157 -1.34 2.29 -47.28
C ARG A 157 -2.57 1.68 -46.61
N PHE A 158 -2.67 1.76 -45.28
CA PHE A 158 -3.89 1.40 -44.54
C PHE A 158 -5.05 2.36 -44.89
N ASP A 159 -4.74 3.65 -45.10
CA ASP A 159 -5.67 4.66 -45.65
C ASP A 159 -5.88 4.53 -47.18
N GLN A 160 -5.50 3.39 -47.76
CA GLN A 160 -5.60 3.05 -49.19
C GLN A 160 -4.72 3.90 -50.13
N SER A 161 -3.66 4.52 -49.60
CA SER A 161 -2.71 5.39 -50.32
C SER A 161 -3.38 6.63 -50.95
N PRO A 162 -3.98 7.51 -50.13
CA PRO A 162 -4.80 8.62 -50.59
C PRO A 162 -4.00 9.60 -51.47
N PRO A 163 -4.60 10.20 -52.52
CA PRO A 163 -3.91 11.16 -53.37
C PRO A 163 -3.35 12.36 -52.57
N PHE A 164 -2.01 12.46 -52.50
CA PHE A 164 -1.33 13.49 -51.73
C PHE A 164 -0.18 14.14 -52.53
N THR A 165 -0.16 15.47 -52.55
CA THR A 165 0.89 16.27 -53.19
C THR A 165 1.91 16.70 -52.14
N THR A 166 3.15 16.24 -52.28
CA THR A 166 4.19 16.53 -51.29
C THR A 166 4.64 17.98 -51.34
N PRO A 167 4.85 18.66 -50.19
CA PRO A 167 5.36 20.02 -50.16
C PRO A 167 6.82 20.07 -50.66
N ALA A 168 7.19 21.19 -51.29
CA ALA A 168 8.54 21.41 -51.83
C ALA A 168 9.61 21.56 -50.74
N GLN A 169 9.21 22.03 -49.55
CA GLN A 169 10.03 22.06 -48.34
C GLN A 169 9.41 21.12 -47.30
N SER A 170 10.25 20.39 -46.56
CA SER A 170 9.79 19.49 -45.51
C SER A 170 9.28 20.28 -44.29
N PRO A 171 8.18 19.85 -43.64
CA PRO A 171 7.75 20.36 -42.33
C PRO A 171 8.65 19.86 -41.18
N PHE A 172 9.60 18.96 -41.45
CA PHE A 172 10.56 18.45 -40.47
C PHE A 172 12.01 18.60 -40.97
N VAL A 173 12.88 19.18 -40.14
CA VAL A 173 14.25 19.56 -40.52
C VAL A 173 15.21 18.38 -40.72
N ASP A 174 14.83 17.20 -40.23
CA ASP A 174 15.55 15.92 -40.34
C ASP A 174 14.98 15.00 -41.44
N VAL A 175 14.01 15.48 -42.22
CA VAL A 175 13.37 14.73 -43.32
C VAL A 175 13.69 15.42 -44.64
N VAL A 176 14.50 14.77 -45.48
CA VAL A 176 14.96 15.33 -46.75
C VAL A 176 13.86 15.24 -47.81
N ALA A 177 13.62 16.35 -48.52
CA ALA A 177 12.65 16.41 -49.61
C ALA A 177 13.02 15.43 -50.74
N GLY A 178 12.06 14.58 -51.13
CA GLY A 178 12.29 13.49 -52.10
C GLY A 178 13.00 12.26 -51.54
N GLY A 179 13.29 12.21 -50.24
CA GLY A 179 13.89 11.05 -49.57
C GLY A 179 12.94 9.83 -49.46
N ALA A 180 13.47 8.73 -48.92
CA ALA A 180 12.68 7.53 -48.65
C ALA A 180 11.49 7.86 -47.73
N PHE A 181 10.30 7.38 -48.10
CA PHE A 181 9.03 7.62 -47.40
C PHE A 181 8.65 9.11 -47.21
N TYR A 182 9.26 10.04 -47.96
CA TYR A 182 9.00 11.49 -47.83
C TYR A 182 7.52 11.84 -47.97
N ARG A 183 6.82 11.23 -48.94
CA ARG A 183 5.39 11.44 -49.18
C ARG A 183 4.54 10.96 -48.02
N GLU A 184 4.84 9.77 -47.52
CA GLU A 184 4.11 9.10 -46.44
C GLU A 184 4.28 9.87 -45.11
N ILE A 185 5.48 10.38 -44.83
CA ILE A 185 5.80 11.21 -43.66
C ILE A 185 5.15 12.59 -43.75
N THR A 186 5.23 13.26 -44.90
CA THR A 186 4.62 14.59 -45.09
C THR A 186 3.09 14.53 -45.15
N TRP A 187 2.52 13.42 -45.63
CA TRP A 187 1.09 13.15 -45.53
C TRP A 187 0.63 13.04 -44.07
N LEU A 188 1.34 12.25 -43.23
CA LEU A 188 1.04 12.16 -41.79
C LEU A 188 1.07 13.52 -41.09
N ALA A 189 1.99 14.40 -41.50
CA ALA A 189 2.07 15.77 -40.97
C ALA A 189 0.84 16.61 -41.39
N SER A 190 0.54 16.64 -42.69
CA SER A 190 -0.61 17.39 -43.23
C SER A 190 -1.96 16.91 -42.69
N SER A 191 -2.06 15.64 -42.31
CA SER A 191 -3.28 15.02 -41.77
C SER A 191 -3.44 15.23 -40.25
N GLY A 192 -2.56 15.99 -39.59
CA GLY A 192 -2.56 16.21 -38.13
C GLY A 192 -2.07 15.00 -37.30
N ILE A 193 -1.84 13.84 -37.92
CA ILE A 193 -1.47 12.59 -37.25
C ILE A 193 -0.06 12.69 -36.64
N SER A 194 0.86 13.44 -37.28
CA SER A 194 2.20 13.71 -36.75
C SER A 194 2.54 15.20 -36.63
N THR A 195 2.70 15.69 -35.41
CA THR A 195 3.14 17.06 -35.12
C THR A 195 4.65 17.26 -35.26
N GLY A 196 5.44 16.18 -35.16
CA GLY A 196 6.87 16.21 -34.90
C GLY A 196 7.23 16.57 -33.45
N TRP A 197 8.51 16.48 -33.11
CA TRP A 197 9.08 17.08 -31.90
C TRP A 197 9.59 18.48 -32.21
N ASP A 198 9.19 19.47 -31.41
CA ASP A 198 9.82 20.79 -31.45
C ASP A 198 11.28 20.70 -30.96
N VAL A 199 12.20 21.39 -31.63
CA VAL A 199 13.63 21.48 -31.29
C VAL A 199 14.10 22.93 -31.12
N GLY A 200 13.16 23.87 -30.97
CA GLY A 200 13.40 25.30 -30.79
C GLY A 200 13.36 26.08 -32.10
N GLY A 201 13.08 27.38 -32.01
CA GLY A 201 13.08 28.30 -33.16
C GLY A 201 12.02 28.00 -34.22
N GLY A 202 10.96 27.25 -33.87
CA GLY A 202 9.93 26.79 -34.81
C GLY A 202 10.34 25.59 -35.68
N ALA A 203 11.56 25.07 -35.52
CA ALA A 203 12.01 23.86 -36.19
C ALA A 203 11.44 22.61 -35.51
N ARG A 204 11.00 21.62 -36.30
CA ARG A 204 10.52 20.33 -35.80
C ARG A 204 11.24 19.14 -36.43
N GLN A 205 11.31 18.02 -35.72
CA GLN A 205 11.92 16.75 -36.17
C GLN A 205 10.89 15.61 -36.20
N TYR A 206 11.04 14.68 -37.14
CA TYR A 206 10.22 13.46 -37.25
C TYR A 206 10.92 12.20 -36.74
N ARG A 207 12.26 12.18 -36.76
CA ARG A 207 13.18 11.09 -36.43
C ARG A 207 12.89 9.80 -37.23
N PRO A 208 12.96 9.85 -38.58
CA PRO A 208 12.44 8.80 -39.46
C PRO A 208 13.01 7.40 -39.16
N LEU A 209 14.32 7.30 -38.94
CA LEU A 209 15.03 6.03 -38.72
C LEU A 209 14.97 5.54 -37.27
N SER A 210 14.40 6.29 -36.34
CA SER A 210 14.23 5.86 -34.95
C SER A 210 13.10 4.84 -34.83
N GLY A 211 13.28 3.85 -33.96
CA GLY A 211 12.18 2.98 -33.52
C GLY A 211 11.06 3.77 -32.86
N ILE A 212 9.84 3.23 -32.87
CA ILE A 212 8.69 3.82 -32.18
C ILE A 212 8.25 2.99 -30.96
N ALA A 213 8.10 3.67 -29.82
CA ALA A 213 7.53 3.12 -28.60
C ALA A 213 6.00 2.98 -28.70
N ARG A 214 5.43 2.09 -27.89
CA ARG A 214 4.01 1.72 -27.98
C ARG A 214 3.05 2.84 -27.57
N ASP A 215 3.42 3.66 -26.60
CA ASP A 215 2.68 4.88 -26.20
C ASP A 215 2.54 5.88 -27.36
N ALA A 216 3.64 6.13 -28.07
CA ALA A 216 3.64 6.94 -29.28
C ALA A 216 2.80 6.27 -30.37
N MET A 217 2.87 4.94 -30.54
CA MET A 217 2.00 4.22 -31.49
C MET A 217 0.51 4.39 -31.14
N ALA A 218 0.13 4.40 -29.86
CA ALA A 218 -1.23 4.73 -29.43
C ALA A 218 -1.63 6.14 -29.89
N ALA A 219 -0.76 7.13 -29.66
CA ALA A 219 -0.99 8.50 -30.11
C ALA A 219 -1.10 8.64 -31.65
N PHE A 220 -0.34 7.85 -32.43
CA PHE A 220 -0.49 7.80 -33.89
C PHE A 220 -1.82 7.14 -34.32
N LEU A 221 -2.21 6.02 -33.71
CA LEU A 221 -3.45 5.32 -34.05
C LEU A 221 -4.71 6.07 -33.60
N TYR A 222 -4.63 6.81 -32.48
CA TYR A 222 -5.69 7.67 -31.97
C TYR A 222 -5.92 8.90 -32.85
N ARG A 223 -4.83 9.59 -33.28
CA ARG A 223 -4.95 10.71 -34.23
C ARG A 223 -5.30 10.26 -35.66
N TYR A 224 -5.13 8.97 -35.97
CA TYR A 224 -5.66 8.36 -37.19
C TYR A 224 -7.17 8.08 -37.09
N SER A 225 -7.70 7.79 -35.89
CA SER A 225 -9.12 7.48 -35.67
C SER A 225 -10.02 8.66 -35.34
N SER A 226 -9.51 9.69 -34.66
CA SER A 226 -10.21 10.97 -34.54
C SER A 226 -10.26 11.66 -35.90
N ASP A 227 -11.37 12.31 -36.23
CA ASP A 227 -11.57 12.92 -37.55
C ASP A 227 -10.44 13.90 -37.93
N LYS A 228 -10.06 13.85 -39.22
CA LYS A 228 -8.85 14.45 -39.77
C LYS A 228 -8.91 15.99 -39.83
N VAL A 229 -8.78 16.66 -38.67
CA VAL A 229 -8.56 18.11 -38.57
C VAL A 229 -7.08 18.41 -38.82
N PRO A 230 -6.71 19.15 -39.89
CA PRO A 230 -5.32 19.47 -40.18
C PRO A 230 -4.70 20.36 -39.08
N ALA A 231 -3.48 20.05 -38.67
CA ALA A 231 -2.71 20.93 -37.80
C ALA A 231 -2.11 22.07 -38.64
N ASP A 232 -2.47 23.32 -38.34
CA ASP A 232 -1.94 24.51 -39.03
C ASP A 232 -0.42 24.63 -38.82
N PRO A 233 0.41 24.62 -39.89
CA PRO A 233 1.85 24.82 -39.78
C PRO A 233 2.27 26.22 -39.31
N ALA A 234 1.38 27.22 -39.36
CA ALA A 234 1.71 28.62 -39.08
C ALA A 234 1.69 29.00 -37.59
N ALA A 235 1.16 28.17 -36.70
CA ALA A 235 0.96 28.48 -35.28
C ALA A 235 1.67 27.49 -34.31
N PRO A 236 3.02 27.54 -34.17
CA PRO A 236 3.73 26.83 -33.12
C PRO A 236 3.68 27.57 -31.78
N ALA A 237 3.65 26.81 -30.68
CA ALA A 237 3.76 27.26 -29.29
C ALA A 237 2.64 28.17 -28.74
N ALA A 238 1.56 27.54 -28.25
CA ALA A 238 0.72 28.11 -27.19
C ALA A 238 0.35 27.01 -26.18
N GLY A 239 1.12 26.91 -25.09
CA GLY A 239 0.77 26.11 -23.91
C GLY A 239 -0.18 26.90 -23.02
N THR A 240 -1.42 27.09 -23.47
CA THR A 240 -2.41 27.98 -22.83
C THR A 240 -3.77 27.32 -22.71
N MET A 241 -4.49 27.59 -21.63
CA MET A 241 -5.93 27.37 -21.58
C MET A 241 -6.60 28.21 -22.67
N THR A 242 -7.38 27.57 -23.55
CA THR A 242 -8.32 28.30 -24.42
C THR A 242 -9.52 28.73 -23.59
N VAL A 243 -9.34 29.77 -22.77
CA VAL A 243 -10.47 30.56 -22.27
C VAL A 243 -11.14 31.23 -23.48
N ALA A 244 -12.45 31.49 -23.41
CA ALA A 244 -13.13 32.15 -24.51
C ALA A 244 -12.55 33.56 -24.78
N PRO A 245 -12.54 34.06 -26.02
CA PRO A 245 -11.85 35.31 -26.38
C PRO A 245 -12.48 36.58 -25.79
N ASP A 246 -13.59 36.45 -25.06
CA ASP A 246 -14.23 37.48 -24.24
C ASP A 246 -14.06 37.23 -22.73
N VAL A 247 -13.06 36.45 -22.28
CA VAL A 247 -12.86 36.08 -20.86
C VAL A 247 -11.40 36.27 -20.43
N GLU A 248 -11.16 37.14 -19.45
CA GLU A 248 -9.84 37.47 -18.90
C GLU A 248 -9.74 37.05 -17.42
N ILE A 249 -8.69 36.31 -17.06
CA ILE A 249 -8.48 35.76 -15.72
C ILE A 249 -7.43 36.60 -14.99
N LEU A 250 -7.79 37.18 -13.84
CA LEU A 250 -6.89 38.00 -13.03
C LEU A 250 -6.04 37.15 -12.08
N ASP A 251 -4.74 37.47 -11.98
CA ASP A 251 -3.82 36.86 -11.02
C ASP A 251 -4.00 37.45 -9.61
N ALA A 252 -3.50 36.73 -8.59
CA ALA A 252 -3.68 37.11 -7.18
C ALA A 252 -3.04 38.46 -6.83
N ALA A 253 -1.92 38.84 -7.46
CA ALA A 253 -1.25 40.12 -7.22
C ALA A 253 -1.97 41.29 -7.91
N GLN A 254 -2.65 41.04 -9.04
CA GLN A 254 -3.57 41.99 -9.66
C GLN A 254 -4.82 42.22 -8.79
N LEU A 255 -5.28 41.18 -8.08
CA LEU A 255 -6.43 41.26 -7.16
C LEU A 255 -6.11 41.99 -5.84
N ASP A 256 -4.95 41.74 -5.23
CA ASP A 256 -4.51 42.36 -3.95
C ASP A 256 -4.45 43.90 -3.99
N THR A 257 -4.39 44.51 -5.19
CA THR A 257 -4.32 45.97 -5.38
C THR A 257 -5.57 46.58 -6.01
N ALA A 258 -6.56 45.77 -6.36
CA ALA A 258 -7.80 46.24 -6.98
C ALA A 258 -8.78 46.79 -5.93
N GLN A 259 -9.49 47.88 -6.26
CA GLN A 259 -10.58 48.39 -5.42
C GLN A 259 -11.92 48.38 -6.15
N LEU A 260 -12.91 47.78 -5.49
CA LEU A 260 -14.29 47.62 -5.96
C LEU A 260 -15.21 48.52 -5.13
N SER A 261 -15.94 49.43 -5.79
CA SER A 261 -16.93 50.28 -5.13
C SER A 261 -18.11 50.56 -6.07
N ALA A 262 -19.34 50.40 -5.57
CA ALA A 262 -20.59 50.74 -6.27
C ALA A 262 -20.71 50.23 -7.74
N GLY A 263 -20.19 49.04 -8.04
CA GLY A 263 -20.21 48.46 -9.40
C GLY A 263 -19.14 49.00 -10.36
N VAL A 264 -18.10 49.65 -9.82
CA VAL A 264 -16.92 50.11 -10.54
C VAL A 264 -15.68 49.45 -9.93
N LEU A 265 -14.83 48.92 -10.79
CA LEU A 265 -13.54 48.30 -10.47
C LEU A 265 -12.41 49.20 -11.00
N THR A 266 -11.41 49.48 -10.17
CA THR A 266 -10.29 50.37 -10.52
C THR A 266 -8.97 49.62 -10.43
N LEU A 267 -8.12 49.73 -11.46
CA LEU A 267 -6.87 48.97 -11.61
C LEU A 267 -5.64 49.87 -11.85
N PRO A 268 -4.44 49.50 -11.34
CA PRO A 268 -3.18 50.20 -11.62
C PRO A 268 -2.74 50.16 -13.09
N TRP A 269 -1.87 51.10 -13.49
CA TRP A 269 -1.47 51.31 -14.89
C TRP A 269 -0.16 50.60 -15.29
N ASP A 270 -0.19 49.28 -15.46
CA ASP A 270 0.87 48.56 -16.17
C ASP A 270 0.38 47.27 -16.87
N LYS A 271 -0.68 46.62 -16.37
CA LYS A 271 -1.21 45.36 -16.93
C LYS A 271 -2.65 45.40 -17.46
N ALA A 272 -3.43 46.46 -17.22
CA ALA A 272 -4.84 46.55 -17.63
C ALA A 272 -5.06 47.04 -19.09
N SER A 273 -4.14 46.74 -20.01
CA SER A 273 -4.08 47.39 -21.33
C SER A 273 -5.04 46.82 -22.37
N GLU A 274 -5.59 45.61 -22.18
CA GLU A 274 -6.32 44.89 -23.24
C GLU A 274 -7.83 44.76 -23.02
N ILE A 275 -8.33 44.95 -21.79
CA ILE A 275 -9.73 44.88 -21.36
C ILE A 275 -10.65 45.76 -22.25
N ARG A 276 -11.76 45.19 -22.72
CA ARG A 276 -12.72 45.80 -23.66
C ARG A 276 -14.17 45.75 -23.12
N PRO A 277 -15.06 46.61 -23.64
CA PRO A 277 -16.49 46.50 -23.35
C PRO A 277 -17.07 45.16 -23.82
N ASN A 278 -17.76 44.48 -22.90
CA ASN A 278 -18.30 43.11 -22.95
C ASN A 278 -17.37 41.96 -22.55
N ASP A 279 -16.10 42.17 -22.23
CA ASP A 279 -15.26 41.05 -21.71
C ASP A 279 -15.72 40.61 -20.31
N VAL A 280 -15.43 39.38 -19.90
CA VAL A 280 -15.79 38.78 -18.60
C VAL A 280 -14.54 38.61 -17.77
N LEU A 281 -14.52 39.25 -16.60
CA LEU A 281 -13.42 39.13 -15.64
C LEU A 281 -13.70 37.97 -14.68
N VAL A 282 -12.69 37.13 -14.46
CA VAL A 282 -12.74 35.96 -13.55
C VAL A 282 -11.58 36.03 -12.56
N ALA A 283 -11.87 35.92 -11.26
CA ALA A 283 -10.85 35.83 -10.21
C ALA A 283 -10.48 34.36 -9.90
N GLY A 284 -9.18 34.05 -9.91
CA GLY A 284 -8.67 32.72 -9.54
C GLY A 284 -8.69 32.45 -8.03
N VAL A 285 -8.85 31.18 -7.64
CA VAL A 285 -8.93 30.77 -6.22
C VAL A 285 -7.53 30.65 -5.60
N THR A 286 -7.31 31.36 -4.50
CA THR A 286 -6.23 31.08 -3.53
C THR A 286 -6.84 30.64 -2.18
N THR A 287 -6.04 30.09 -1.28
CA THR A 287 -6.50 29.51 0.00
C THR A 287 -6.87 30.55 1.08
N GLY A 288 -7.34 31.74 0.67
CA GLY A 288 -7.60 32.87 1.58
C GLY A 288 -9.00 33.52 1.47
N THR A 289 -9.67 33.45 0.32
CA THR A 289 -10.91 34.23 0.06
C THR A 289 -11.97 33.41 -0.69
N PRO A 290 -13.05 32.96 -0.02
CA PRO A 290 -14.11 32.18 -0.65
C PRO A 290 -15.21 33.07 -1.26
N GLU A 291 -14.91 33.75 -2.36
CA GLU A 291 -15.90 34.13 -3.39
C GLU A 291 -15.19 34.63 -4.65
N GLY A 292 -15.29 33.87 -5.76
CA GLY A 292 -14.66 34.22 -7.04
C GLY A 292 -15.49 35.25 -7.81
N LEU A 293 -14.91 36.42 -8.09
CA LEU A 293 -15.59 37.47 -8.86
C LEU A 293 -15.84 37.01 -10.32
N LEU A 294 -17.11 37.06 -10.76
CA LEU A 294 -17.52 36.75 -12.13
C LEU A 294 -18.42 37.88 -12.67
N VAL A 295 -17.85 38.79 -13.45
CA VAL A 295 -18.54 40.02 -13.91
C VAL A 295 -18.23 40.33 -15.37
N ARG A 296 -19.22 40.82 -16.12
CA ARG A 296 -19.04 41.29 -17.51
C ARG A 296 -18.83 42.80 -17.51
N VAL A 297 -17.76 43.24 -18.15
CA VAL A 297 -17.42 44.64 -18.39
C VAL A 297 -18.50 45.27 -19.27
N VAL A 298 -18.99 46.44 -18.86
CA VAL A 298 -19.99 47.22 -19.62
C VAL A 298 -19.30 48.40 -20.32
N GLN A 299 -18.30 49.00 -19.68
CA GLN A 299 -17.57 50.15 -20.20
C GLN A 299 -16.17 50.21 -19.57
N VAL A 300 -15.19 50.63 -20.37
CA VAL A 300 -13.82 50.94 -19.92
C VAL A 300 -13.55 52.42 -20.20
N VAL A 301 -12.98 53.14 -19.23
CA VAL A 301 -12.55 54.54 -19.36
C VAL A 301 -11.12 54.65 -18.86
N ARG A 302 -10.27 55.37 -19.61
CA ARG A 302 -8.91 55.74 -19.17
C ARG A 302 -8.85 57.23 -18.98
N ASP A 303 -8.50 57.67 -17.79
CA ASP A 303 -8.31 59.10 -17.49
C ASP A 303 -6.89 59.55 -17.87
N PRO A 304 -6.64 60.86 -18.14
CA PRO A 304 -5.32 61.37 -18.49
C PRO A 304 -4.22 61.13 -17.44
N GLY A 305 -4.59 60.79 -16.20
CA GLY A 305 -3.68 60.38 -15.12
C GLY A 305 -3.23 58.91 -15.16
N GLY A 306 -3.59 58.15 -16.18
CA GLY A 306 -3.16 56.76 -16.41
C GLY A 306 -4.03 55.68 -15.77
N VAL A 307 -4.76 55.99 -14.70
CA VAL A 307 -5.67 55.03 -14.03
C VAL A 307 -6.77 54.55 -14.99
N THR A 308 -6.97 53.23 -15.02
CA THR A 308 -8.03 52.60 -15.82
C THR A 308 -9.22 52.24 -14.93
N VAL A 309 -10.39 52.73 -15.31
CA VAL A 309 -11.65 52.58 -14.57
C VAL A 309 -12.61 51.71 -15.38
N VAL A 310 -13.06 50.61 -14.79
CA VAL A 310 -13.84 49.57 -15.45
C VAL A 310 -15.22 49.48 -14.77
N LYS A 311 -16.29 49.67 -15.54
CA LYS A 311 -17.67 49.58 -15.03
C LYS A 311 -18.27 48.23 -15.40
N THR A 312 -18.77 47.49 -14.43
CA THR A 312 -19.13 46.07 -14.57
C THR A 312 -20.59 45.79 -14.23
N ARG A 313 -21.06 44.59 -14.59
CA ARG A 313 -22.34 44.00 -14.15
C ARG A 313 -22.15 42.51 -13.86
N PRO A 314 -23.02 41.87 -13.06
CA PRO A 314 -23.02 40.41 -12.92
C PRO A 314 -23.08 39.73 -14.29
N ALA A 315 -22.28 38.68 -14.47
CA ALA A 315 -22.31 37.85 -15.68
C ALA A 315 -23.12 36.58 -15.43
N THR A 316 -23.95 36.21 -16.40
CA THR A 316 -24.65 34.92 -16.46
C THR A 316 -24.23 34.24 -17.76
N LEU A 317 -23.66 33.04 -17.68
CA LEU A 317 -23.28 32.23 -18.83
C LEU A 317 -24.46 31.38 -19.29
N THR A 318 -24.71 31.35 -20.60
CA THR A 318 -25.85 30.63 -21.19
C THR A 318 -25.34 29.59 -22.18
N GLU A 319 -25.47 28.32 -21.82
CA GLU A 319 -25.30 27.12 -22.66
C GLU A 319 -24.02 26.97 -23.52
N ALA A 320 -22.98 26.30 -22.98
CA ALA A 320 -21.97 25.60 -23.80
C ALA A 320 -21.20 24.48 -23.05
N VAL A 321 -21.57 23.22 -23.32
CA VAL A 321 -20.74 21.98 -23.23
C VAL A 321 -20.32 21.49 -21.82
N VAL A 322 -20.21 20.15 -21.70
CA VAL A 322 -20.06 19.38 -20.45
C VAL A 322 -18.69 18.68 -20.37
N SER A 323 -18.05 18.62 -19.19
CA SER A 323 -17.51 17.38 -18.55
C SER A 323 -16.41 17.62 -17.47
N THR A 324 -16.10 16.54 -16.73
CA THR A 324 -14.87 16.32 -15.91
C THR A 324 -14.79 16.81 -14.45
N SER A 325 -15.92 16.98 -13.74
CA SER A 325 -15.99 16.73 -12.28
C SER A 325 -17.44 16.52 -11.82
N GLY A 326 -17.65 15.89 -10.65
CA GLY A 326 -18.96 15.83 -9.98
C GLY A 326 -19.33 17.18 -9.33
N LEU A 327 -20.58 17.45 -8.93
CA LEU A 327 -21.69 16.52 -8.66
C LEU A 327 -23.06 17.24 -8.81
N LEU A 328 -24.10 16.47 -9.16
CA LEU A 328 -25.56 16.67 -8.93
C LEU A 328 -26.24 18.06 -9.13
N GLU A 329 -27.41 18.03 -9.77
CA GLU A 329 -28.60 18.78 -9.32
C GLU A 329 -29.80 17.83 -9.13
N LEU A 330 -30.78 18.23 -8.31
CA LEU A 330 -32.03 17.51 -8.05
C LEU A 330 -33.22 18.48 -8.06
N SER A 331 -34.15 18.30 -8.98
CA SER A 331 -35.46 18.99 -8.99
C SER A 331 -36.52 18.14 -8.30
N GLY A 332 -37.04 18.59 -7.15
CA GLY A 332 -38.04 17.87 -6.36
C GLY A 332 -39.48 18.37 -6.52
N SER A 333 -40.43 17.70 -5.85
CA SER A 333 -41.80 18.18 -5.60
C SER A 333 -42.37 17.50 -4.35
N PRO A 334 -43.02 18.23 -3.41
CA PRO A 334 -43.45 17.69 -2.13
C PRO A 334 -44.95 17.36 -2.05
N GLU A 335 -45.32 16.45 -1.13
CA GLU A 335 -46.67 16.32 -0.58
C GLU A 335 -46.64 16.44 0.95
N TRP A 336 -47.79 16.78 1.55
CA TRP A 336 -47.95 17.07 2.98
C TRP A 336 -49.05 16.21 3.60
N SER A 337 -48.98 15.99 4.92
CA SER A 337 -50.13 15.60 5.74
C SER A 337 -50.10 16.32 7.09
N THR A 338 -51.29 16.51 7.68
CA THR A 338 -51.51 17.27 8.92
C THR A 338 -52.13 16.39 9.99
N PHE A 339 -51.84 16.68 11.27
CA PHE A 339 -52.56 16.08 12.39
C PHE A 339 -53.09 17.15 13.35
N THR A 340 -54.23 16.87 13.99
CA THR A 340 -54.95 17.79 14.88
C THR A 340 -55.04 17.14 16.26
N PRO A 341 -54.63 17.82 17.35
CA PRO A 341 -54.63 17.24 18.69
C PRO A 341 -56.05 17.08 19.26
N GLU A 342 -56.25 16.08 20.12
CA GLU A 342 -57.50 15.90 20.88
C GLU A 342 -57.62 16.89 22.05
N PRO A 343 -58.86 17.21 22.49
CA PRO A 343 -59.10 18.29 23.46
C PRO A 343 -59.08 17.78 24.91
N ASP A 344 -58.13 18.29 25.72
CA ASP A 344 -58.35 18.61 27.15
C ASP A 344 -57.14 19.30 27.83
N VAL A 345 -56.34 20.08 27.10
CA VAL A 345 -55.24 20.89 27.68
C VAL A 345 -55.31 22.34 27.21
N THR A 346 -55.52 23.26 28.15
CA THR A 346 -55.43 24.71 27.94
C THR A 346 -54.69 25.38 29.09
N VAL A 347 -53.67 26.18 28.79
CA VAL A 347 -53.07 27.14 29.73
C VAL A 347 -52.81 28.47 29.01
N THR A 348 -53.18 29.57 29.64
CA THR A 348 -53.06 30.94 29.14
C THR A 348 -51.74 31.61 29.56
N THR A 349 -51.23 32.52 28.74
CA THR A 349 -50.17 33.49 29.12
C THR A 349 -50.81 34.85 29.40
N PRO A 350 -50.44 35.52 30.50
CA PRO A 350 -49.62 36.77 30.41
C PRO A 350 -48.79 37.05 31.69
N PRO A 351 -48.14 38.22 31.88
CA PRO A 351 -47.51 39.16 30.93
C PRO A 351 -46.00 39.36 31.22
N ALA A 352 -45.28 40.11 30.36
CA ALA A 352 -43.89 40.52 30.61
C ALA A 352 -43.79 41.82 31.44
N GLY A 353 -42.68 42.03 32.17
CA GLY A 353 -42.49 43.20 33.04
C GLY A 353 -41.03 43.55 33.39
N ALA A 354 -40.44 44.44 32.58
CA ALA A 354 -39.33 45.37 32.89
C ALA A 354 -37.99 44.84 33.50
N ALA A 355 -36.93 44.95 32.69
CA ALA A 355 -35.54 45.19 33.13
C ALA A 355 -35.33 46.70 33.49
N PRO A 356 -34.11 47.26 33.78
CA PRO A 356 -32.76 46.67 33.65
C PRO A 356 -31.70 47.08 34.72
N THR A 357 -30.46 46.64 34.46
CA THR A 357 -29.14 47.27 34.73
C THR A 357 -28.16 46.59 35.70
N SER A 358 -27.01 46.19 35.12
CA SER A 358 -25.71 45.88 35.74
C SER A 358 -25.63 44.71 36.74
N GLY A 359 -24.65 43.81 36.56
CA GLY A 359 -24.49 42.57 37.32
C GLY A 359 -24.99 41.31 36.61
N ILE A 360 -24.71 41.09 35.31
CA ILE A 360 -25.17 39.90 34.56
C ILE A 360 -24.21 38.71 34.78
N PRO A 361 -24.69 37.45 34.90
CA PRO A 361 -23.40 35.99 35.75
C PRO A 361 -22.55 35.34 34.61
N GLN A 362 -22.06 34.09 34.74
CA GLN A 362 -21.50 33.28 33.61
C GLN A 362 -22.34 32.03 33.24
N PRO A 363 -22.48 31.62 31.95
CA PRO A 363 -23.56 30.74 31.46
C PRO A 363 -23.13 29.34 30.96
N GLU A 364 -23.97 28.32 31.20
CA GLU A 364 -23.79 26.94 30.73
C GLU A 364 -25.14 26.17 30.60
N ALA A 365 -25.36 25.47 29.48
CA ALA A 365 -26.57 24.68 29.17
C ALA A 365 -26.28 23.28 28.60
N THR A 366 -27.24 22.34 28.71
CA THR A 366 -27.12 20.95 28.23
C THR A 366 -28.48 20.35 27.84
N VAL A 367 -28.55 19.55 26.76
CA VAL A 367 -29.76 18.81 26.32
C VAL A 367 -29.45 17.46 25.66
N GLU A 368 -30.40 16.52 25.68
CA GLU A 368 -30.23 15.11 25.25
C GLU A 368 -31.47 14.53 24.52
N GLY A 369 -31.29 13.49 23.69
CA GLY A 369 -32.38 12.76 23.01
C GLY A 369 -31.95 11.43 22.33
N GLU A 370 -32.90 10.58 21.93
CA GLU A 370 -32.62 9.34 21.16
C GLU A 370 -32.78 9.58 19.65
N VAL A 371 -31.85 9.06 18.84
CA VAL A 371 -31.73 9.35 17.39
C VAL A 371 -31.74 8.10 16.50
N PHE A 372 -31.70 6.88 17.06
CA PHE A 372 -31.88 5.62 16.32
C PHE A 372 -32.25 4.45 17.25
N SER A 373 -33.07 3.48 16.80
CA SER A 373 -33.44 2.27 17.56
C SER A 373 -34.00 1.17 16.63
N GLN A 374 -33.39 -0.03 16.58
CA GLN A 374 -33.83 -1.19 15.76
C GLN A 374 -33.49 -2.55 16.39
N SER A 375 -34.21 -3.64 16.05
CA SER A 375 -34.00 -4.98 16.63
C SER A 375 -34.32 -6.17 15.69
N PHE A 376 -33.67 -7.32 15.94
CA PHE A 376 -33.78 -8.57 15.18
C PHE A 376 -33.83 -9.79 16.12
N SER A 377 -34.51 -10.87 15.73
CA SER A 377 -34.66 -12.10 16.54
C SER A 377 -34.57 -13.39 15.72
N VAL A 378 -33.98 -14.43 16.31
CA VAL A 378 -33.86 -15.80 15.76
C VAL A 378 -34.36 -16.82 16.78
N LYS A 379 -35.10 -17.84 16.34
CA LYS A 379 -35.60 -18.94 17.17
C LYS A 379 -35.35 -20.28 16.45
N LYS A 380 -34.81 -21.28 17.16
CA LYS A 380 -34.53 -22.62 16.63
C LYS A 380 -34.84 -23.69 17.68
N THR A 381 -35.66 -24.67 17.29
CA THR A 381 -35.99 -25.84 18.11
C THR A 381 -35.26 -27.07 17.59
N LEU A 382 -34.52 -27.75 18.47
CA LEU A 382 -33.95 -29.07 18.26
C LEU A 382 -34.87 -30.11 18.92
N LYS A 383 -35.10 -31.23 18.24
CA LYS A 383 -35.81 -32.40 18.76
C LYS A 383 -34.86 -33.58 18.74
N ALA A 384 -34.97 -34.49 19.71
CA ALA A 384 -34.21 -35.73 19.66
C ALA A 384 -34.79 -36.66 18.57
N GLU A 385 -33.92 -37.18 17.71
CA GLU A 385 -34.24 -38.24 16.76
C GLU A 385 -33.44 -39.51 17.10
N LEU A 386 -34.05 -40.67 16.88
CA LEU A 386 -33.56 -41.95 17.40
C LEU A 386 -32.42 -42.56 16.55
N GLY A 387 -31.24 -41.94 16.59
CA GLY A 387 -30.01 -42.55 16.04
C GLY A 387 -28.75 -41.68 16.11
N THR A 388 -27.68 -42.24 16.68
CA THR A 388 -26.28 -41.76 16.65
C THR A 388 -25.96 -40.38 17.25
N ASP A 389 -25.49 -40.44 18.50
CA ASP A 389 -24.29 -39.75 19.00
C ASP A 389 -24.28 -38.23 19.31
N GLN A 390 -25.41 -37.50 19.36
CA GLN A 390 -25.44 -36.19 20.08
C GLN A 390 -26.63 -35.92 21.03
N LEU A 391 -27.85 -36.42 20.79
CA LEU A 391 -28.95 -36.33 21.77
C LEU A 391 -29.89 -37.55 21.65
N HIS A 392 -30.37 -38.03 22.79
CA HIS A 392 -31.34 -39.13 22.90
C HIS A 392 -32.51 -38.73 23.80
N GLY A 393 -33.69 -39.31 23.56
CA GLY A 393 -34.89 -39.07 24.38
C GLY A 393 -36.12 -38.70 23.54
N GLY A 394 -37.14 -38.15 24.21
CA GLY A 394 -38.39 -37.68 23.59
C GLY A 394 -38.63 -36.17 23.74
N GLY A 395 -37.72 -35.46 24.40
CA GLY A 395 -37.82 -34.03 24.66
C GLY A 395 -37.40 -33.13 23.48
N SER A 396 -37.42 -31.83 23.74
CA SER A 396 -36.95 -30.79 22.82
C SER A 396 -36.17 -29.69 23.55
N ILE A 397 -35.29 -29.01 22.80
CA ILE A 397 -34.55 -27.83 23.26
C ILE A 397 -34.86 -26.71 22.29
N THR A 398 -35.39 -25.58 22.77
CA THR A 398 -35.57 -24.37 21.96
C THR A 398 -34.58 -23.31 22.41
N VAL A 399 -33.84 -22.75 21.46
CA VAL A 399 -32.99 -21.57 21.67
C VAL A 399 -33.58 -20.40 20.91
N GLU A 400 -33.67 -19.25 21.57
CA GLU A 400 -34.13 -18.00 21.02
C GLU A 400 -33.09 -16.90 21.34
N SER A 401 -32.96 -15.91 20.46
CA SER A 401 -31.92 -14.90 20.55
C SER A 401 -32.37 -13.61 19.88
N THR A 402 -32.40 -12.53 20.64
CA THR A 402 -32.87 -11.20 20.24
C THR A 402 -31.75 -10.19 20.41
N ILE A 403 -31.55 -9.33 19.41
CA ILE A 403 -30.47 -8.35 19.37
C ILE A 403 -31.07 -6.98 19.01
N LYS A 404 -30.75 -5.94 19.78
CA LYS A 404 -31.16 -4.54 19.56
C LYS A 404 -29.92 -3.67 19.34
N ALA A 405 -30.02 -2.68 18.46
CA ALA A 405 -29.08 -1.58 18.30
C ALA A 405 -29.81 -0.23 18.44
N ALA A 406 -29.22 0.76 19.10
CA ALA A 406 -29.81 2.09 19.29
C ALA A 406 -28.73 3.16 19.47
N ALA A 407 -29.02 4.44 19.21
CA ALA A 407 -28.09 5.54 19.43
C ALA A 407 -28.78 6.79 20.01
N ARG A 408 -28.09 7.47 20.93
CA ARG A 408 -28.54 8.73 21.57
C ARG A 408 -27.58 9.88 21.28
N ALA A 409 -28.07 11.11 21.40
CA ALA A 409 -27.32 12.34 21.21
C ALA A 409 -27.41 13.24 22.45
N LYS A 410 -26.30 13.88 22.82
CA LYS A 410 -26.15 14.85 23.91
C LYS A 410 -25.40 16.07 23.40
N MET A 411 -25.79 17.27 23.84
CA MET A 411 -25.03 18.49 23.59
C MET A 411 -24.91 19.36 24.87
N THR A 412 -23.77 20.02 25.05
CA THR A 412 -23.43 20.86 26.21
C THR A 412 -22.66 22.10 25.74
N PHE A 413 -22.97 23.28 26.27
CA PHE A 413 -22.39 24.56 25.87
C PHE A 413 -22.07 25.42 27.10
N GLU A 414 -20.93 26.11 27.09
CA GLU A 414 -20.46 27.04 28.12
C GLU A 414 -19.93 28.31 27.43
N ALA A 415 -20.28 29.49 27.92
CA ALA A 415 -19.81 30.75 27.35
C ALA A 415 -19.01 31.60 28.37
N GLY A 416 -18.21 32.53 27.85
CA GLY A 416 -17.64 33.63 28.62
C GLY A 416 -18.07 34.96 27.99
N PHE A 417 -18.07 36.02 28.80
CA PHE A 417 -18.45 37.42 28.49
C PHE A 417 -18.42 37.83 27.00
N LEU A 418 -17.34 37.53 26.26
CA LEU A 418 -17.17 37.90 24.85
C LEU A 418 -16.74 36.74 23.92
N GLN A 419 -16.76 35.48 24.38
CA GLN A 419 -16.33 34.33 23.56
C GLN A 419 -16.93 32.99 24.03
N LEU A 420 -17.24 32.11 23.08
CA LEU A 420 -17.64 30.72 23.36
C LEU A 420 -16.46 29.98 24.02
N LYS A 421 -16.71 29.38 25.19
CA LYS A 421 -15.70 28.80 26.08
C LYS A 421 -15.66 27.28 25.97
N GLU A 422 -16.82 26.63 25.94
CA GLU A 422 -16.97 25.22 25.59
C GLU A 422 -18.21 25.00 24.70
N ALA A 423 -18.11 24.04 23.77
CA ALA A 423 -19.25 23.43 23.11
C ALA A 423 -18.94 21.96 22.82
N SER A 424 -19.81 21.04 23.20
CA SER A 424 -19.63 19.62 22.92
C SER A 424 -20.90 18.96 22.43
N VAL A 425 -20.73 17.99 21.54
CA VAL A 425 -21.76 17.14 20.98
C VAL A 425 -21.26 15.71 21.03
N VAL A 426 -22.05 14.82 21.61
CA VAL A 426 -21.71 13.42 21.89
C VAL A 426 -22.82 12.51 21.39
N LEU A 427 -22.45 11.43 20.73
CA LEU A 427 -23.34 10.38 20.25
C LEU A 427 -22.99 9.07 20.94
N THR A 428 -23.99 8.39 21.51
CA THR A 428 -23.86 7.15 22.27
C THR A 428 -24.60 6.01 21.55
N PRO A 429 -23.99 5.34 20.55
CA PRO A 429 -24.44 4.04 20.08
C PRO A 429 -24.40 2.98 21.20
N SER A 430 -25.30 2.02 21.08
CA SER A 430 -25.52 0.92 22.02
C SER A 430 -26.04 -0.33 21.32
N PHE A 431 -25.67 -1.49 21.84
CA PHE A 431 -26.10 -2.81 21.40
C PHE A 431 -26.50 -3.65 22.60
N THR A 432 -27.59 -4.42 22.48
CA THR A 432 -28.07 -5.34 23.51
C THR A 432 -28.32 -6.70 22.86
N ALA A 433 -27.76 -7.77 23.43
CA ALA A 433 -28.03 -9.14 23.02
C ALA A 433 -28.67 -9.89 24.18
N GLN A 434 -29.78 -10.57 23.92
CA GLN A 434 -30.53 -11.37 24.87
C GLN A 434 -30.77 -12.76 24.30
N HIS A 435 -30.33 -13.79 25.01
CA HIS A 435 -30.49 -15.18 24.61
C HIS A 435 -31.38 -15.90 25.62
N SER A 436 -32.24 -16.79 25.15
CA SER A 436 -33.01 -17.68 26.03
C SER A 436 -32.96 -19.12 25.53
N VAL A 437 -32.86 -20.05 26.48
CA VAL A 437 -32.83 -21.49 26.23
C VAL A 437 -33.91 -22.13 27.08
N SER A 438 -34.83 -22.84 26.45
CA SER A 438 -35.84 -23.66 27.12
C SER A 438 -35.68 -25.14 26.77
N VAL A 439 -35.75 -25.99 27.78
CA VAL A 439 -35.69 -27.46 27.66
C VAL A 439 -37.02 -28.04 28.14
N SER A 440 -37.56 -29.03 27.42
CA SER A 440 -38.84 -29.67 27.72
C SER A 440 -38.77 -31.20 27.55
N GLY A 441 -39.08 -31.95 28.61
CA GLY A 441 -39.20 -33.42 28.56
C GLY A 441 -37.87 -34.18 28.69
N SER A 442 -37.92 -35.51 28.59
CA SER A 442 -36.77 -36.38 28.86
C SER A 442 -35.71 -36.36 27.76
N LEU A 443 -34.47 -36.03 28.13
CA LEU A 443 -33.29 -36.03 27.27
C LEU A 443 -32.06 -36.61 27.99
N GLU A 444 -31.18 -37.27 27.23
CA GLU A 444 -29.87 -37.80 27.64
C GLU A 444 -28.85 -37.61 26.51
N GLY A 445 -27.67 -37.04 26.80
CA GLY A 445 -26.59 -36.87 25.83
C GLY A 445 -25.80 -35.57 25.96
N LYS A 446 -24.98 -35.26 24.94
CA LYS A 446 -24.19 -34.03 24.83
C LYS A 446 -24.37 -33.37 23.46
N ALA A 447 -25.04 -32.22 23.44
CA ALA A 447 -25.14 -31.37 22.27
C ALA A 447 -24.14 -30.21 22.35
N SER A 448 -23.41 -29.98 21.26
CA SER A 448 -22.53 -28.83 21.05
C SER A 448 -22.92 -28.09 19.78
N ALA A 449 -23.51 -26.89 19.91
CA ALA A 449 -23.98 -26.11 18.77
C ALA A 449 -23.34 -24.70 18.77
N LYS A 450 -22.50 -24.43 17.76
CA LYS A 450 -22.05 -23.08 17.40
C LYS A 450 -23.19 -22.39 16.66
N LEU A 451 -23.88 -21.46 17.32
CA LEU A 451 -25.09 -20.85 16.75
C LEU A 451 -24.82 -19.80 15.67
N GLY A 452 -23.56 -19.36 15.52
CA GLY A 452 -23.09 -18.48 14.48
C GLY A 452 -21.95 -17.59 14.96
N VAL A 453 -21.52 -16.69 14.09
CA VAL A 453 -20.75 -15.49 14.46
C VAL A 453 -21.49 -14.29 13.87
N LEU A 454 -21.98 -13.40 14.72
CA LEU A 454 -22.53 -12.11 14.28
C LEU A 454 -21.38 -11.25 13.73
N LYS A 455 -21.60 -10.45 12.68
CA LYS A 455 -20.63 -9.47 12.18
C LYS A 455 -21.34 -8.17 11.76
N ALA A 456 -21.84 -7.41 12.72
CA ALA A 456 -22.40 -6.09 12.42
C ALA A 456 -21.29 -5.18 11.87
N ILE A 457 -21.44 -4.71 10.63
CA ILE A 457 -20.47 -3.87 9.89
C ILE A 457 -21.03 -2.46 9.74
N PHE A 458 -20.23 -1.48 10.16
CA PHE A 458 -20.53 -0.05 10.01
C PHE A 458 -19.46 0.62 9.14
N VAL A 459 -19.89 1.45 8.19
CA VAL A 459 -19.02 2.10 7.19
C VAL A 459 -19.32 3.60 7.16
N TYR A 460 -18.28 4.41 7.30
CA TYR A 460 -18.37 5.87 7.29
C TYR A 460 -17.86 6.48 5.97
N PRO A 461 -18.58 7.45 5.37
CA PRO A 461 -18.07 8.23 4.25
C PRO A 461 -17.15 9.35 4.79
N GLY A 462 -15.84 9.19 4.60
CA GLY A 462 -14.81 10.14 5.00
C GLY A 462 -13.43 9.73 4.45
N ALA A 463 -12.43 10.62 4.53
CA ALA A 463 -11.15 10.45 3.84
C ALA A 463 -10.27 9.29 4.34
N VAL A 464 -10.64 8.62 5.44
CA VAL A 464 -10.12 7.31 5.84
C VAL A 464 -11.33 6.44 6.22
N PRO A 465 -11.56 5.29 5.56
CA PRO A 465 -12.64 4.39 5.94
C PRO A 465 -12.29 3.68 7.25
N VAL A 466 -13.26 3.52 8.14
CA VAL A 466 -13.08 2.77 9.38
C VAL A 466 -14.26 1.82 9.59
N VAL A 467 -13.94 0.56 9.89
CA VAL A 467 -14.89 -0.56 9.94
C VAL A 467 -14.98 -1.09 11.37
N VAL A 468 -16.16 -0.95 11.98
CA VAL A 468 -16.51 -1.72 13.18
C VAL A 468 -16.94 -3.11 12.74
N THR A 469 -16.39 -4.14 13.38
CA THR A 469 -16.90 -5.51 13.31
C THR A 469 -17.09 -5.99 14.74
N ALA A 470 -18.35 -6.23 15.15
CA ALA A 470 -18.66 -6.84 16.43
C ALA A 470 -18.83 -8.35 16.26
N GLU A 471 -17.90 -9.15 16.80
CA GLU A 471 -17.94 -10.61 16.75
C GLU A 471 -18.33 -11.21 18.10
N ALA A 472 -19.42 -11.97 18.08
CA ALA A 472 -19.94 -12.73 19.21
C ALA A 472 -20.14 -14.19 18.79
N GLU A 473 -19.47 -15.10 19.48
CA GLU A 473 -19.62 -16.55 19.29
C GLU A 473 -20.31 -17.18 20.49
N VAL A 474 -21.33 -18.01 20.23
CA VAL A 474 -22.10 -18.70 21.27
C VAL A 474 -21.82 -20.19 21.20
N ALA A 475 -21.13 -20.71 22.23
CA ALA A 475 -20.81 -22.13 22.39
C ALA A 475 -21.64 -22.74 23.54
N LEU A 476 -22.68 -23.48 23.17
CA LEU A 476 -23.53 -24.22 24.11
C LEU A 476 -22.99 -25.63 24.34
N ASN A 477 -22.54 -25.95 25.55
CA ASN A 477 -22.24 -27.31 25.99
C ASN A 477 -23.31 -27.80 26.99
N LEU A 478 -24.33 -28.47 26.47
CA LEU A 478 -25.43 -29.05 27.26
C LEU A 478 -25.15 -30.51 27.59
N THR A 479 -25.17 -30.87 28.88
CA THR A 479 -25.33 -32.26 29.33
C THR A 479 -26.59 -32.32 30.21
N ALA A 480 -27.63 -33.04 29.77
CA ALA A 480 -28.89 -33.20 30.49
C ALA A 480 -29.19 -34.70 30.68
N THR A 481 -29.86 -35.05 31.78
CA THR A 481 -30.26 -36.42 32.14
C THR A 481 -31.55 -36.40 32.98
N GLY A 482 -32.69 -36.57 32.32
CA GLY A 482 -34.01 -36.66 32.98
C GLY A 482 -35.08 -35.73 32.40
N GLU A 483 -36.27 -35.74 33.01
CA GLU A 483 -37.35 -34.79 32.69
C GLU A 483 -37.17 -33.48 33.44
N ALA A 484 -37.20 -32.36 32.72
CA ALA A 484 -37.23 -31.03 33.33
C ALA A 484 -37.97 -30.02 32.44
N GLU A 485 -38.44 -28.95 33.08
CA GLU A 485 -38.82 -27.69 32.42
C GLU A 485 -37.93 -26.60 33.02
N ILE A 486 -36.96 -26.14 32.21
CA ILE A 486 -35.96 -25.16 32.64
C ILE A 486 -35.89 -24.06 31.60
N SER A 487 -35.89 -22.81 32.07
CA SER A 487 -35.66 -21.63 31.24
C SER A 487 -34.46 -20.84 31.79
N PHE A 488 -33.50 -20.61 30.90
CA PHE A 488 -32.38 -19.71 31.11
C PHE A 488 -32.61 -18.47 30.26
N VAL A 489 -32.34 -17.29 30.81
CA VAL A 489 -32.24 -16.04 30.04
C VAL A 489 -30.92 -15.37 30.40
N THR A 490 -30.12 -15.04 29.38
CA THR A 490 -28.89 -14.27 29.51
C THR A 490 -29.03 -12.96 28.74
N ALA A 491 -28.51 -11.87 29.31
CA ALA A 491 -28.50 -10.57 28.64
C ALA A 491 -27.16 -9.86 28.82
N GLN A 492 -26.67 -9.23 27.74
CA GLN A 492 -25.53 -8.32 27.72
C GLN A 492 -25.90 -7.04 27.00
N SER A 493 -25.32 -5.91 27.40
CA SER A 493 -25.38 -4.67 26.63
C SER A 493 -24.05 -3.93 26.62
N ILE A 494 -23.79 -3.22 25.53
CA ILE A 494 -22.52 -2.56 25.18
C ILE A 494 -22.88 -1.16 24.67
N SER A 495 -22.23 -0.11 25.18
CA SER A 495 -22.37 1.25 24.64
C SER A 495 -21.06 2.01 24.63
N SER A 496 -20.99 3.09 23.83
CA SER A 496 -19.78 3.91 23.70
C SER A 496 -20.10 5.32 23.24
N ASP A 497 -19.40 6.33 23.75
CA ASP A 497 -19.62 7.74 23.44
C ASP A 497 -18.58 8.24 22.44
N VAL A 498 -19.02 8.80 21.31
CA VAL A 498 -18.14 9.38 20.28
C VAL A 498 -18.69 10.75 19.86
N GLY A 499 -17.83 11.74 19.65
CA GLY A 499 -18.28 13.11 19.43
C GLY A 499 -17.16 14.13 19.25
N ILE A 500 -17.50 15.41 19.35
CA ILE A 500 -16.56 16.54 19.24
C ILE A 500 -16.82 17.52 20.40
N LYS A 501 -15.74 17.99 21.02
CA LYS A 501 -15.73 18.98 22.10
C LYS A 501 -14.75 20.11 21.77
N TYR A 502 -15.31 21.24 21.41
CA TYR A 502 -14.64 22.53 21.37
C TYR A 502 -14.44 23.05 22.79
N ARG A 503 -13.24 23.51 23.14
CA ARG A 503 -12.96 24.30 24.34
C ARG A 503 -11.85 25.32 24.04
N ASP A 504 -12.06 26.57 24.44
CA ASP A 504 -11.09 27.68 24.40
C ASP A 504 -10.32 27.79 23.07
N GLY A 505 -11.04 27.85 21.94
CA GLY A 505 -10.47 27.96 20.59
C GLY A 505 -9.96 26.65 19.97
N SER A 506 -10.02 25.52 20.69
CA SER A 506 -9.51 24.22 20.24
C SER A 506 -10.60 23.16 20.13
N PHE A 507 -10.61 22.39 19.04
CA PHE A 507 -11.52 21.25 18.85
C PHE A 507 -10.82 19.93 19.21
N ASN A 508 -11.45 19.15 20.08
CA ASN A 508 -10.99 17.82 20.50
C ASN A 508 -12.04 16.77 20.14
N LEU A 509 -11.62 15.57 19.74
CA LEU A 509 -12.53 14.43 19.52
C LEU A 509 -12.80 13.70 20.84
N ILE A 510 -14.07 13.40 21.08
CA ILE A 510 -14.51 12.45 22.13
C ILE A 510 -14.61 11.08 21.48
N ASN A 511 -14.02 10.07 22.10
CA ASN A 511 -14.16 8.66 21.71
C ASN A 511 -13.85 7.79 22.93
N THR A 512 -14.90 7.31 23.63
CA THR A 512 -14.78 6.51 24.85
C THR A 512 -14.75 5.02 24.53
N LYS A 513 -14.06 4.24 25.36
CA LYS A 513 -14.00 2.77 25.24
C LYS A 513 -15.36 2.15 25.54
N PRO A 514 -15.70 0.98 24.96
CA PRO A 514 -17.03 0.42 25.10
C PRO A 514 -17.25 -0.04 26.55
N GLN A 515 -18.36 0.35 27.15
CA GLN A 515 -18.77 -0.13 28.46
C GLN A 515 -19.71 -1.33 28.30
N THR A 516 -19.28 -2.48 28.80
CA THR A 516 -20.07 -3.71 28.85
C THR A 516 -20.82 -3.78 30.17
N ALA A 517 -22.15 -3.77 30.14
CA ALA A 517 -22.95 -4.16 31.29
C ALA A 517 -22.82 -5.69 31.48
N GLY A 518 -22.43 -6.10 32.69
CA GLY A 518 -22.12 -7.50 33.01
C GLY A 518 -23.32 -8.44 32.82
N VAL A 519 -23.02 -9.71 32.50
CA VAL A 519 -24.02 -10.72 32.14
C VAL A 519 -25.02 -10.94 33.30
N GLN A 520 -26.29 -10.60 33.08
CA GLN A 520 -27.37 -11.05 33.95
C GLN A 520 -27.85 -12.42 33.48
N ASN A 521 -27.82 -13.39 34.40
CA ASN A 521 -28.27 -14.77 34.17
C ASN A 521 -29.44 -15.07 35.12
N ASP A 522 -30.66 -15.05 34.61
CA ASP A 522 -31.84 -15.48 35.36
C ASP A 522 -32.05 -16.98 35.17
N VAL A 523 -32.07 -17.73 36.28
CA VAL A 523 -32.18 -19.19 36.29
C VAL A 523 -33.50 -19.60 36.95
N LYS A 524 -34.46 -20.07 36.15
CA LYS A 524 -35.66 -20.74 36.64
C LYS A 524 -35.62 -22.22 36.29
N ALA A 525 -35.32 -23.04 37.28
CA ALA A 525 -35.31 -24.49 37.20
C ALA A 525 -36.34 -25.10 38.15
N THR A 526 -37.14 -26.02 37.62
CA THR A 526 -38.07 -26.87 38.37
C THR A 526 -37.91 -28.32 37.91
N ALA A 527 -38.05 -29.26 38.86
CA ALA A 527 -37.60 -30.66 38.78
C ALA A 527 -36.07 -30.86 38.81
N SER A 528 -35.66 -32.06 39.19
CA SER A 528 -34.28 -32.39 39.59
C SER A 528 -33.42 -32.84 38.40
N LEU A 529 -32.58 -31.95 37.88
CA LEU A 529 -31.67 -32.22 36.77
C LEU A 529 -30.20 -32.04 37.20
N THR A 530 -29.38 -33.08 37.12
CA THR A 530 -27.93 -33.02 37.43
C THR A 530 -27.14 -32.55 36.20
N ALA A 531 -27.48 -31.38 35.67
CA ALA A 531 -26.88 -30.83 34.46
C ALA A 531 -25.65 -29.97 34.77
N ALA A 532 -24.48 -30.40 34.30
CA ALA A 532 -23.31 -29.53 34.17
C ALA A 532 -23.45 -28.72 32.88
N LEU A 533 -23.87 -27.45 33.02
CA LEU A 533 -24.00 -26.48 31.93
C LEU A 533 -22.75 -25.59 31.87
N SER A 534 -22.09 -25.57 30.70
CA SER A 534 -21.05 -24.59 30.39
C SER A 534 -21.48 -23.76 29.19
N LEU A 535 -21.49 -22.44 29.39
CA LEU A 535 -21.80 -21.44 28.38
C LEU A 535 -20.55 -20.58 28.20
N ASP A 536 -19.79 -20.83 27.13
CA ASP A 536 -18.72 -19.93 26.73
C ASP A 536 -19.28 -18.91 25.73
N PHE A 537 -19.09 -17.63 26.08
CA PHE A 537 -19.40 -16.47 25.27
C PHE A 537 -18.14 -15.64 25.12
N ASP A 538 -17.53 -15.65 23.93
CA ASP A 538 -16.42 -14.76 23.61
C ASP A 538 -16.91 -13.61 22.74
N ALA A 539 -16.60 -12.38 23.15
CA ALA A 539 -17.18 -11.15 22.64
C ALA A 539 -16.11 -10.06 22.51
N THR A 540 -15.49 -9.97 21.32
CA THR A 540 -14.43 -8.99 21.06
C THR A 540 -15.02 -7.72 20.46
N ILE A 541 -14.89 -6.60 21.19
CA ILE A 541 -15.40 -5.29 20.77
C ILE A 541 -14.24 -4.38 20.34
N LYS A 542 -14.32 -3.82 19.13
CA LYS A 542 -13.45 -2.73 18.65
C LYS A 542 -14.31 -1.61 18.06
N LEU A 543 -14.19 -0.41 18.62
CA LEU A 543 -15.03 0.75 18.28
C LEU A 543 -14.40 1.66 17.23
N TYR A 544 -15.22 2.19 16.34
CA TYR A 544 -14.83 3.28 15.43
C TYR A 544 -16.01 4.15 14.99
N GLY A 545 -15.78 5.47 14.99
CA GLY A 545 -16.45 6.43 14.11
C GLY A 545 -17.72 7.11 14.64
N VAL A 546 -17.95 8.30 14.08
CA VAL A 546 -19.17 9.12 14.12
C VAL A 546 -19.21 9.94 12.83
N ALA A 547 -20.41 10.22 12.30
CA ALA A 547 -20.58 11.08 11.13
C ALA A 547 -20.66 12.57 11.54
N GLY A 548 -20.24 13.47 10.65
CA GLY A 548 -20.06 14.89 10.96
C GLY A 548 -21.35 15.61 11.39
N ILE A 549 -21.19 16.54 12.34
CA ILE A 549 -22.26 17.44 12.79
C ILE A 549 -22.31 18.64 11.84
N THR A 550 -23.44 18.84 11.14
CA THR A 550 -23.64 20.02 10.31
C THR A 550 -24.38 21.09 11.11
N PHE A 551 -23.62 22.06 11.63
CA PHE A 551 -24.19 23.23 12.32
C PHE A 551 -24.81 24.22 11.32
N GLY A 552 -26.00 24.73 11.64
CA GLY A 552 -26.64 25.80 10.86
C GLY A 552 -28.13 25.95 11.20
N ALA A 553 -28.64 27.15 11.51
CA ALA A 553 -27.95 28.42 11.78
C ALA A 553 -28.85 29.34 12.66
N GLY A 554 -28.26 30.31 13.37
CA GLY A 554 -29.00 31.32 14.14
C GLY A 554 -28.08 32.21 15.01
N PRO A 555 -28.30 33.54 15.09
CA PRO A 555 -27.41 34.46 15.81
C PRO A 555 -27.82 34.70 17.28
N TYR A 556 -26.96 34.38 18.23
CA TYR A 556 -27.29 34.31 19.66
C TYR A 556 -26.06 34.67 20.54
N VAL A 557 -26.17 35.69 21.43
CA VAL A 557 -25.03 36.34 22.15
C VAL A 557 -25.45 36.99 23.49
N SER A 558 -24.69 36.80 24.58
CA SER A 558 -24.93 37.41 25.92
C SER A 558 -23.62 37.71 26.71
N ALA A 559 -23.67 38.60 27.72
CA ALA A 559 -22.50 39.34 28.27
C ALA A 559 -22.27 39.23 29.82
N GLU A 560 -21.78 40.30 30.51
CA GLU A 560 -20.78 40.31 31.64
C GLU A 560 -20.65 41.64 32.46
N ILE A 561 -21.65 42.53 32.53
CA ILE A 561 -21.56 43.80 33.32
C ILE A 561 -21.60 43.52 34.85
N ALA A 562 -20.84 44.22 35.71
CA ALA A 562 -20.79 44.01 37.18
C ALA A 562 -21.32 45.19 38.05
N VAL A 563 -21.59 44.96 39.35
CA VAL A 563 -21.96 46.00 40.36
C VAL A 563 -21.21 45.81 41.69
N THR A 564 -20.72 46.91 42.26
CA THR A 564 -20.05 46.96 43.58
C THR A 564 -20.82 47.87 44.54
N THR A 565 -20.98 47.47 45.80
CA THR A 565 -21.61 48.31 46.84
C THR A 565 -20.66 49.38 47.39
N SER A 566 -21.20 50.48 47.93
CA SER A 566 -20.44 51.67 48.40
C SER A 566 -19.36 51.41 49.45
N ASN A 567 -19.37 50.23 50.08
CA ASN A 567 -18.51 49.86 51.20
C ASN A 567 -17.38 48.90 50.76
N GLY A 568 -17.20 48.67 49.46
CA GLY A 568 -16.02 48.02 48.86
C GLY A 568 -15.85 46.52 49.04
N ASN A 569 -16.59 45.88 49.96
CA ASN A 569 -16.38 44.48 50.35
C ASN A 569 -17.27 43.43 49.66
N GLN A 570 -18.25 43.82 48.83
CA GLN A 570 -19.05 42.88 48.04
C GLN A 570 -19.38 43.40 46.64
N THR A 571 -19.25 42.48 45.67
CA THR A 571 -19.50 42.62 44.23
C THR A 571 -20.28 41.39 43.78
N TRP A 572 -21.24 41.53 42.86
CA TRP A 572 -21.97 40.40 42.28
C TRP A 572 -21.78 40.29 40.77
N SER A 573 -21.49 39.04 40.34
CA SER A 573 -21.42 38.55 38.95
C SER A 573 -21.85 37.06 39.00
N CYS A 574 -23.01 36.63 38.50
CA CYS A 574 -24.08 37.43 37.84
C CYS A 574 -25.25 36.66 36.89
N PRO A 575 -25.38 35.28 34.97
CA PRO A 575 -25.53 35.44 33.39
C PRO A 575 -26.95 35.52 32.70
N ILE A 576 -26.92 35.80 31.39
CA ILE A 576 -27.92 35.35 30.41
C ILE A 576 -27.24 34.41 29.38
N GLU A 577 -27.98 33.49 28.75
CA GLU A 577 -27.49 32.57 27.70
C GLU A 577 -28.49 32.45 26.54
N ILE A 578 -28.01 32.22 25.31
CA ILE A 578 -28.83 32.21 24.08
C ILE A 578 -28.38 31.09 23.11
N GLY A 579 -29.32 30.38 22.44
CA GLY A 579 -29.07 29.00 21.91
C GLY A 579 -29.75 28.62 20.58
N PHE A 580 -29.22 27.58 19.93
CA PHE A 580 -29.19 27.34 18.46
C PHE A 580 -29.86 26.01 18.00
N ALA A 581 -30.06 25.87 16.67
CA ALA A 581 -30.57 24.65 16.03
C ALA A 581 -29.47 23.79 15.37
N SER A 582 -29.76 22.49 15.18
CA SER A 582 -28.82 21.48 14.66
C SER A 582 -29.51 20.40 13.80
N ARG A 583 -28.79 19.83 12.82
CA ARG A 583 -29.25 18.68 12.04
C ARG A 583 -28.31 17.50 12.23
N LEU A 584 -28.85 16.28 12.32
CA LEU A 584 -28.10 15.08 12.64
C LEU A 584 -28.73 13.86 11.96
N GLY A 585 -27.91 13.08 11.23
CA GLY A 585 -28.36 11.89 10.50
C GLY A 585 -27.40 10.72 10.69
N ALA A 586 -27.92 9.51 10.50
CA ALA A 586 -27.22 8.26 10.81
C ALA A 586 -27.46 7.19 9.73
N VAL A 587 -26.51 6.24 9.63
CA VAL A 587 -26.56 5.09 8.73
C VAL A 587 -26.08 3.84 9.48
N ALA A 588 -26.78 2.71 9.34
CA ALA A 588 -26.51 1.47 10.06
C ALA A 588 -26.73 0.24 9.17
N GLY A 589 -26.04 -0.86 9.46
CA GLY A 589 -26.19 -2.12 8.72
C GLY A 589 -25.82 -3.35 9.55
N ILE A 590 -26.23 -4.54 9.09
CA ILE A 590 -25.97 -5.83 9.74
C ILE A 590 -25.52 -6.86 8.70
N GLU A 591 -24.43 -7.57 8.99
CA GLU A 591 -23.95 -8.72 8.21
C GLU A 591 -23.86 -9.95 9.12
N VAL A 592 -24.19 -11.13 8.60
CA VAL A 592 -24.14 -12.40 9.33
C VAL A 592 -23.60 -13.48 8.40
N MET A 593 -22.54 -14.18 8.83
CA MET A 593 -21.92 -15.28 8.07
C MET A 593 -21.54 -14.91 6.61
N GLY A 594 -21.21 -13.64 6.33
CA GLY A 594 -20.87 -13.14 5.00
C GLY A 594 -22.06 -12.70 4.13
N PHE A 595 -23.28 -12.71 4.67
CA PHE A 595 -24.47 -12.22 3.99
C PHE A 595 -24.94 -10.89 4.61
N LYS A 596 -25.01 -9.84 3.78
CA LYS A 596 -25.56 -8.53 4.18
C LYS A 596 -27.07 -8.62 4.32
N LEU A 597 -27.59 -8.29 5.50
CA LEU A 597 -29.02 -8.37 5.83
C LEU A 597 -29.75 -7.02 5.70
N GLY A 598 -29.03 -5.93 5.42
CA GLY A 598 -29.60 -4.63 5.04
C GLY A 598 -28.77 -3.43 5.48
N GLU A 599 -28.90 -2.32 4.75
CA GLU A 599 -28.43 -0.98 5.14
C GLU A 599 -29.65 -0.06 5.36
N TRP A 600 -29.56 0.83 6.35
CA TRP A 600 -30.66 1.66 6.84
C TRP A 600 -30.15 3.09 7.06
N ARG A 601 -30.97 4.11 6.75
CA ARG A 601 -30.61 5.55 6.84
C ARG A 601 -31.74 6.35 7.49
N ASP A 602 -31.40 7.34 8.30
CA ASP A 602 -32.35 8.28 8.91
C ASP A 602 -31.72 9.67 9.14
N VAL A 603 -32.53 10.74 9.16
CA VAL A 603 -32.08 12.15 9.30
C VAL A 603 -33.09 12.97 10.11
N ASN A 604 -32.66 13.49 11.26
CA ASN A 604 -33.48 14.34 12.13
C ASN A 604 -32.99 15.80 12.18
N THR A 605 -33.90 16.72 12.51
CA THR A 605 -33.63 18.15 12.74
C THR A 605 -34.12 18.53 14.13
N LEU A 606 -33.25 19.11 14.97
CA LEU A 606 -33.54 19.49 16.35
C LEU A 606 -33.24 20.96 16.58
N THR A 607 -34.23 21.68 17.12
CA THR A 607 -34.18 23.12 17.40
C THR A 607 -34.17 23.33 18.91
N TRP A 608 -33.15 24.01 19.43
CA TRP A 608 -33.02 24.33 20.85
C TRP A 608 -33.04 25.85 21.04
N ASN A 609 -33.72 26.32 22.09
CA ASN A 609 -33.79 27.73 22.47
C ASN A 609 -33.09 27.93 23.82
N LEU A 610 -32.48 29.08 24.06
CA LEU A 610 -32.09 29.54 25.41
C LEU A 610 -32.46 31.03 25.55
N ALA A 611 -33.08 31.39 26.68
CA ALA A 611 -33.21 32.76 27.18
C ALA A 611 -33.88 32.79 28.59
N GLU A 612 -33.18 33.38 29.56
CA GLU A 612 -33.67 34.32 30.62
C GLU A 612 -34.76 33.92 31.64
N PRO A 613 -34.88 34.60 32.82
CA PRO A 613 -33.95 35.52 33.51
C PRO A 613 -33.62 35.15 34.99
N ASN A 614 -32.50 35.68 35.51
CA ASN A 614 -32.09 35.77 36.93
C ASN A 614 -32.16 34.48 37.83
N PRO A 615 -31.08 33.68 37.89
CA PRO A 615 -30.97 32.51 38.76
C PRO A 615 -30.53 32.76 40.23
N CYS A 616 -30.30 34.01 40.67
CA CYS A 616 -29.58 34.26 41.94
C CYS A 616 -30.45 34.48 43.20
N GLU A 617 -31.72 34.07 43.21
CA GLU A 617 -32.63 34.27 44.35
C GLU A 617 -32.52 33.18 45.46
N GLY A 618 -31.38 33.17 46.15
CA GLY A 618 -31.26 32.81 47.58
C GLY A 618 -31.24 31.33 48.00
N THR A 619 -30.06 30.75 48.26
CA THR A 619 -29.90 29.49 49.04
C THR A 619 -28.52 29.38 49.74
N PRO A 620 -28.42 28.87 51.00
CA PRO A 620 -27.16 28.76 51.77
C PRO A 620 -26.51 27.35 51.80
N VAL A 621 -25.31 27.23 52.39
CA VAL A 621 -24.33 26.13 52.18
C VAL A 621 -23.94 25.36 53.48
N GLN A 622 -23.53 24.07 53.36
CA GLN A 622 -22.78 23.31 54.38
C GLN A 622 -21.64 22.44 53.77
N ALA A 623 -20.81 21.80 54.62
CA ALA A 623 -19.41 21.42 54.32
C ALA A 623 -19.09 19.90 54.21
N PRO A 624 -17.93 19.50 53.62
CA PRO A 624 -17.62 18.11 53.23
C PRO A 624 -16.60 17.35 54.13
N GLY A 625 -16.37 16.05 53.84
CA GLY A 625 -15.37 15.17 54.47
C GLY A 625 -14.41 14.49 53.47
N THR A 626 -13.38 13.78 53.96
CA THR A 626 -12.14 13.48 53.22
C THR A 626 -11.85 12.00 52.91
N SER A 627 -11.22 11.74 51.75
CA SER A 627 -10.43 10.53 51.45
C SER A 627 -9.45 10.82 50.30
N THR A 628 -8.26 10.19 50.28
CA THR A 628 -7.19 10.44 49.28
C THR A 628 -6.65 9.16 48.65
N ALA A 629 -6.47 9.19 47.33
CA ALA A 629 -6.07 8.03 46.50
C ALA A 629 -4.57 7.66 46.62
N PRO A 630 -4.19 6.38 46.40
CA PRO A 630 -2.80 5.90 46.49
C PRO A 630 -1.90 6.39 45.34
N LEU A 631 -0.60 6.50 45.60
CA LEU A 631 0.43 7.04 44.69
C LEU A 631 0.76 6.08 43.52
N ALA A 632 0.77 6.59 42.28
CA ALA A 632 1.10 5.86 41.07
C ALA A 632 1.89 6.71 40.05
N ILE A 633 2.65 6.05 39.17
CA ILE A 633 3.25 6.64 37.95
C ILE A 633 2.30 6.35 36.78
N THR A 634 2.07 7.34 35.91
CA THR A 634 1.13 7.25 34.77
C THR A 634 1.81 7.37 33.40
N THR A 635 3.11 7.66 33.35
CA THR A 635 3.90 7.52 32.11
C THR A 635 4.03 6.04 31.74
N ALA A 636 3.68 5.68 30.50
CA ALA A 636 3.85 4.32 29.98
C ALA A 636 5.26 4.09 29.40
N GLU A 637 5.69 4.96 28.49
CA GLU A 637 6.98 4.89 27.79
C GLU A 637 7.59 6.29 27.62
N LEU A 638 8.89 6.36 27.28
CA LEU A 638 9.58 7.61 26.97
C LEU A 638 9.76 7.77 25.44
N PRO A 639 9.51 8.96 24.87
CA PRO A 639 9.80 9.23 23.46
C PRO A 639 11.27 8.96 23.10
N THR A 640 11.52 8.41 21.92
CA THR A 640 12.89 8.20 21.43
C THR A 640 13.51 9.54 21.00
N GLY A 641 14.65 9.91 21.61
CA GLY A 641 15.42 11.10 21.27
C GLY A 641 16.27 10.92 20.00
N THR A 642 17.05 11.95 19.64
CA THR A 642 17.96 11.92 18.48
C THR A 642 19.21 12.72 18.80
N VAL A 643 20.40 12.20 18.46
CA VAL A 643 21.68 12.88 18.75
C VAL A 643 21.71 14.28 18.15
N GLY A 644 22.13 15.26 18.95
CA GLY A 644 22.24 16.66 18.54
C GLY A 644 20.91 17.43 18.45
N GLN A 645 19.77 16.78 18.65
CA GLN A 645 18.45 17.43 18.66
C GLN A 645 17.96 17.71 20.09
N ALA A 646 17.20 18.79 20.26
CA ALA A 646 16.61 19.11 21.55
C ALA A 646 15.59 18.04 21.96
N TYR A 647 15.69 17.56 23.20
CA TYR A 647 14.81 16.57 23.80
C TYR A 647 14.03 17.17 24.97
N SER A 648 12.74 16.87 25.04
CA SER A 648 11.85 17.21 26.15
C SER A 648 10.77 16.14 26.30
N ALA A 649 10.69 15.55 27.48
CA ALA A 649 9.62 14.62 27.87
C ALA A 649 9.32 14.79 29.36
N SER A 650 8.14 14.36 29.83
CA SER A 650 7.74 14.52 31.23
C SER A 650 7.27 13.19 31.84
N LEU A 651 7.79 12.89 33.03
CA LEU A 651 7.31 11.82 33.89
C LEU A 651 6.06 12.29 34.65
N ASN A 652 4.97 11.55 34.53
CA ASN A 652 3.67 11.89 35.11
C ASN A 652 3.29 10.91 36.23
N GLY A 653 2.59 11.41 37.25
CA GLY A 653 2.15 10.63 38.40
C GLY A 653 0.89 11.20 39.05
N SER A 654 0.22 10.37 39.84
CA SER A 654 -1.09 10.65 40.44
C SER A 654 -1.22 10.03 41.84
N GLY A 655 -2.21 10.51 42.62
CA GLY A 655 -2.43 10.07 44.00
C GLY A 655 -1.33 10.51 44.98
N GLY A 656 -1.39 10.00 46.22
CA GLY A 656 -0.53 10.48 47.31
C GLY A 656 -0.76 11.97 47.61
N THR A 657 0.21 12.61 48.26
CA THR A 657 0.18 14.04 48.61
C THR A 657 1.29 14.82 47.91
N LYS A 658 0.95 15.97 47.32
CA LYS A 658 1.90 16.88 46.67
C LYS A 658 2.65 17.74 47.71
N PRO A 659 3.89 18.20 47.44
CA PRO A 659 4.66 18.06 46.19
C PRO A 659 5.18 16.64 45.94
N TYR A 660 5.45 16.35 44.67
CA TYR A 660 6.14 15.13 44.23
C TYR A 660 7.64 15.40 44.06
N THR A 661 8.46 14.35 44.20
CA THR A 661 9.88 14.37 43.87
C THR A 661 10.23 13.17 42.99
N TRP A 662 10.88 13.43 41.86
CA TRP A 662 11.35 12.41 40.92
C TRP A 662 12.84 12.11 41.11
N THR A 663 13.21 10.84 41.07
CA THR A 663 14.59 10.35 41.24
C THR A 663 14.91 9.25 40.23
N ILE A 664 16.16 9.15 39.79
CA ILE A 664 16.68 7.96 39.09
C ILE A 664 17.21 7.00 40.16
N THR A 665 16.81 5.73 40.11
CA THR A 665 17.18 4.70 41.10
C THR A 665 18.10 3.63 40.56
N SER A 666 18.11 3.44 39.24
CA SER A 666 19.07 2.59 38.53
C SER A 666 19.23 3.08 37.09
N GLY A 667 20.41 2.85 36.51
CA GLY A 667 20.79 3.38 35.20
C GLY A 667 21.16 4.86 35.23
N SER A 668 21.34 5.44 34.03
CA SER A 668 21.73 6.84 33.83
C SER A 668 21.12 7.39 32.55
N LEU A 669 20.79 8.69 32.52
CA LEU A 669 20.39 9.34 31.28
C LEU A 669 21.53 9.39 30.25
N PRO A 670 21.21 9.36 28.94
CA PRO A 670 22.16 9.68 27.87
C PRO A 670 22.92 10.99 28.14
N PRO A 671 24.24 11.06 27.87
CA PRO A 671 25.02 12.29 28.04
C PRO A 671 24.38 13.48 27.31
N GLY A 672 24.26 14.61 28.02
CA GLY A 672 23.59 15.82 27.51
C GLY A 672 22.11 15.97 27.91
N LEU A 673 21.50 14.95 28.54
CA LEU A 673 20.17 15.03 29.16
C LEU A 673 20.23 15.15 30.69
N ARG A 674 19.22 15.82 31.28
CA ARG A 674 19.02 15.94 32.73
C ARG A 674 17.55 15.68 33.10
N LEU A 675 17.33 15.15 34.30
CA LEU A 675 16.00 15.08 34.95
C LEU A 675 15.84 16.29 35.88
N GLU A 676 14.69 16.96 35.82
CA GLU A 676 14.26 17.97 36.79
C GLU A 676 13.43 17.30 37.91
N PRO A 677 13.95 17.16 39.15
CA PRO A 677 13.29 16.42 40.22
C PRO A 677 11.93 16.97 40.64
N SER A 678 11.71 18.28 40.50
CA SER A 678 10.49 18.96 40.99
C SER A 678 9.25 18.74 40.11
N ASN A 679 9.43 18.41 38.83
CA ASN A 679 8.33 18.26 37.87
C ASN A 679 8.42 17.01 36.98
N GLY A 680 9.52 16.24 37.04
CA GLY A 680 9.68 15.01 36.28
C GLY A 680 10.11 15.20 34.83
N SER A 681 10.46 16.42 34.42
CA SER A 681 10.84 16.71 33.04
C SER A 681 12.28 16.28 32.74
N ILE A 682 12.44 15.45 31.71
CA ILE A 682 13.73 15.05 31.15
C ILE A 682 14.02 15.96 29.95
N THR A 683 15.05 16.80 30.06
CA THR A 683 15.37 17.84 29.06
C THR A 683 16.85 17.87 28.72
N GLY A 684 17.19 18.36 27.52
CA GLY A 684 18.56 18.61 27.09
C GLY A 684 18.77 18.32 25.60
N THR A 685 20.01 18.00 25.22
CA THR A 685 20.38 17.60 23.86
C THR A 685 21.32 16.40 23.98
N PRO A 686 20.92 15.18 23.59
CA PRO A 686 21.75 14.00 23.81
C PRO A 686 22.92 13.97 22.81
N THR A 687 24.11 13.64 23.28
CA THR A 687 25.35 13.63 22.46
C THR A 687 25.76 12.24 21.99
N THR A 688 25.02 11.19 22.35
CA THR A 688 25.38 9.79 22.08
C THR A 688 24.12 8.96 21.86
N ALA A 689 24.13 8.09 20.84
CA ALA A 689 23.03 7.21 20.49
C ALA A 689 23.08 5.89 21.28
N GLY A 690 21.97 5.13 21.24
CA GLY A 690 21.81 3.84 21.90
C GLY A 690 20.58 3.78 22.82
N VAL A 691 20.38 2.64 23.47
CA VAL A 691 19.31 2.42 24.45
C VAL A 691 19.91 2.44 25.85
N GLN A 692 19.45 3.34 26.72
CA GLN A 692 19.86 3.39 28.12
C GLN A 692 18.78 2.76 29.01
N PRO A 693 19.09 1.68 29.77
CA PRO A 693 18.18 1.18 30.80
C PRO A 693 18.07 2.22 31.91
N LEU A 694 16.83 2.54 32.30
CA LEU A 694 16.54 3.62 33.24
C LEU A 694 15.39 3.20 34.15
N VAL A 695 15.60 3.29 35.47
CA VAL A 695 14.55 3.11 36.47
C VAL A 695 14.33 4.42 37.20
N VAL A 696 13.11 4.93 37.14
CA VAL A 696 12.68 6.18 37.77
C VAL A 696 11.76 5.89 38.95
N ALA A 697 11.86 6.68 40.01
CA ALA A 697 10.99 6.59 41.17
C ALA A 697 10.36 7.94 41.52
N LEU A 698 9.08 7.87 41.84
CA LEU A 698 8.22 8.96 42.29
C LEU A 698 8.05 8.82 43.81
N THR A 699 8.34 9.90 44.54
CA THR A 699 8.12 10.01 45.99
C THR A 699 7.14 11.16 46.27
N ASP A 700 6.22 10.98 47.22
CA ASP A 700 5.26 12.00 47.65
C ASP A 700 5.70 12.74 48.94
N SER A 701 4.96 13.77 49.34
CA SER A 701 5.32 14.61 50.49
C SER A 701 5.26 13.91 51.86
N HIS A 702 4.68 12.70 51.92
CA HIS A 702 4.62 11.86 53.11
C HIS A 702 5.61 10.67 53.04
N GLY A 703 6.47 10.63 52.02
CA GLY A 703 7.48 9.59 51.84
C GLY A 703 6.96 8.30 51.20
N SER A 704 5.71 8.28 50.73
CA SER A 704 5.20 7.17 49.91
C SER A 704 5.96 7.14 48.58
N ARG A 705 6.30 5.95 48.08
CA ARG A 705 7.20 5.78 46.93
C ARG A 705 6.77 4.66 46.01
N THR A 706 6.88 4.91 44.70
CA THR A 706 6.68 3.93 43.64
C THR A 706 7.74 4.10 42.54
N ALA A 707 7.93 3.09 41.67
CA ALA A 707 8.99 3.10 40.65
C ALA A 707 8.57 2.40 39.35
N LEU A 708 9.18 2.83 38.24
CA LEU A 708 8.94 2.34 36.88
C LEU A 708 10.29 2.11 36.17
N SER A 709 10.41 0.98 35.47
CA SER A 709 11.49 0.72 34.52
C SER A 709 11.06 1.20 33.12
N ALA A 710 11.67 2.27 32.63
CA ALA A 710 11.32 2.92 31.37
C ALA A 710 12.61 3.29 30.60
N PRO A 711 13.16 2.39 29.76
CA PRO A 711 14.40 2.65 29.03
C PRO A 711 14.24 3.82 28.06
N LEU A 712 15.33 4.58 27.87
CA LEU A 712 15.36 5.74 26.97
C LEU A 712 16.26 5.45 25.77
N THR A 713 15.67 5.42 24.58
CA THR A 713 16.36 5.28 23.29
C THR A 713 16.74 6.64 22.74
N VAL A 714 17.95 6.75 22.18
CA VAL A 714 18.40 7.89 21.37
C VAL A 714 18.88 7.37 20.02
N ALA A 715 18.25 7.82 18.94
CA ALA A 715 18.66 7.48 17.58
C ALA A 715 19.88 8.30 17.10
N PRO A 716 20.68 7.79 16.15
CA PRO A 716 21.72 8.56 15.46
C PRO A 716 21.16 9.80 14.75
N ALA A 717 22.02 10.77 14.46
CA ALA A 717 21.67 11.95 13.66
C ALA A 717 21.65 11.64 12.15
N GLY A 718 20.87 12.43 11.39
CA GLY A 718 21.00 12.55 9.93
C GLY A 718 20.24 11.56 9.06
N LEU A 719 19.95 10.33 9.53
CA LEU A 719 19.31 9.32 8.68
C LEU A 719 17.77 9.49 8.61
N ALA A 720 17.31 10.23 7.59
CA ALA A 720 15.89 10.52 7.38
C ALA A 720 15.41 10.33 5.92
N GLY A 721 14.17 9.84 5.73
CA GLY A 721 13.54 9.71 4.42
C GLY A 721 14.05 8.53 3.59
N ILE A 722 14.03 7.33 4.19
CA ILE A 722 14.64 6.11 3.64
C ILE A 722 13.70 5.45 2.60
N LYS A 723 14.19 5.34 1.36
CA LYS A 723 13.52 4.69 0.22
C LYS A 723 13.59 3.16 0.36
N ALA A 724 14.80 2.64 0.55
CA ALA A 724 15.12 1.21 0.60
C ALA A 724 16.40 0.95 1.43
N VAL A 725 16.60 -0.30 1.84
CA VAL A 725 17.80 -0.80 2.54
C VAL A 725 18.47 -1.91 1.73
N SER A 726 19.80 -1.91 1.70
CA SER A 726 20.70 -2.95 1.16
C SER A 726 21.77 -3.28 2.21
N ALA A 727 22.36 -4.48 2.21
CA ALA A 727 23.34 -4.86 3.24
C ALA A 727 24.23 -6.05 2.84
N SER A 728 25.48 -6.05 3.31
CA SER A 728 26.48 -7.13 3.18
C SER A 728 26.68 -7.85 4.53
N HIS A 729 27.57 -8.86 4.59
CA HIS A 729 27.78 -9.68 5.80
C HIS A 729 28.12 -8.86 7.07
N SER A 730 28.71 -7.65 6.96
CA SER A 730 29.13 -6.85 8.12
C SER A 730 28.93 -5.33 7.96
N ALA A 731 28.13 -4.89 6.98
CA ALA A 731 27.82 -3.47 6.77
C ALA A 731 26.43 -3.32 6.12
N ALA A 732 25.72 -2.23 6.44
CA ALA A 732 24.39 -1.95 5.90
C ALA A 732 24.32 -0.54 5.29
N TYR A 733 23.37 -0.38 4.37
CA TYR A 733 23.23 0.78 3.48
C TYR A 733 21.76 1.19 3.38
N ALA A 734 21.47 2.46 3.56
CA ALA A 734 20.16 3.06 3.29
C ALA A 734 20.24 3.96 2.06
N LEU A 735 19.37 3.70 1.08
CA LEU A 735 19.10 4.62 -0.01
C LEU A 735 17.98 5.58 0.44
N ARG A 736 18.21 6.89 0.33
CA ARG A 736 17.24 7.93 0.66
C ARG A 736 16.44 8.37 -0.58
N ASN A 737 15.30 9.02 -0.35
CA ASN A 737 14.41 9.49 -1.42
C ASN A 737 15.06 10.55 -2.34
N ASP A 738 16.11 11.24 -1.88
CA ASP A 738 16.91 12.21 -2.66
C ASP A 738 18.06 11.56 -3.46
N GLY A 739 18.09 10.23 -3.58
CA GLY A 739 19.11 9.51 -4.33
C GLY A 739 20.49 9.45 -3.65
N THR A 740 20.61 9.92 -2.40
CA THR A 740 21.83 9.75 -1.60
C THR A 740 21.87 8.39 -0.89
N VAL A 741 23.06 7.80 -0.80
CA VAL A 741 23.30 6.55 -0.06
C VAL A 741 24.01 6.87 1.26
N TRP A 742 23.58 6.22 2.33
CA TRP A 742 24.21 6.25 3.64
C TRP A 742 24.62 4.83 4.03
N ALA A 743 25.76 4.66 4.69
CA ALA A 743 26.37 3.37 5.00
C ALA A 743 26.82 3.33 6.47
N TRP A 744 26.89 2.14 7.07
CA TRP A 744 27.49 1.92 8.39
C TRP A 744 27.90 0.46 8.59
N GLY A 745 28.67 0.19 9.65
CA GLY A 745 29.32 -1.09 9.93
C GLY A 745 30.80 -1.12 9.53
N ARG A 746 31.27 -2.30 9.16
CA ARG A 746 32.66 -2.59 8.79
C ARG A 746 33.12 -1.82 7.54
N ASN A 747 34.33 -1.27 7.56
CA ASN A 747 34.89 -0.41 6.50
C ASN A 747 36.35 -0.72 6.11
N ASN A 748 36.92 -1.83 6.58
CA ASN A 748 38.36 -2.14 6.42
C ASN A 748 38.90 -2.20 4.97
N ALA A 749 38.04 -2.21 3.95
CA ALA A 749 38.39 -2.13 2.53
C ALA A 749 37.78 -0.88 1.83
N GLY A 750 37.23 0.08 2.57
CA GLY A 750 36.61 1.30 2.05
C GLY A 750 35.13 1.16 1.68
N GLN A 751 34.48 0.06 2.07
CA GLN A 751 33.11 -0.28 1.65
C GLN A 751 32.01 0.70 2.13
N LEU A 752 32.28 1.59 3.08
CA LEU A 752 31.32 2.66 3.43
C LEU A 752 31.33 3.84 2.45
N GLY A 753 32.28 3.91 1.50
CA GLY A 753 32.27 4.88 0.40
C GLY A 753 32.42 6.36 0.81
N ASN A 754 32.85 6.62 2.05
CA ASN A 754 32.93 7.94 2.67
C ASN A 754 34.35 8.55 2.67
N GLY A 755 35.29 7.95 1.94
CA GLY A 755 36.71 8.34 1.90
C GLY A 755 37.56 7.78 3.04
N ALA A 756 36.98 7.10 4.03
CA ALA A 756 37.69 6.46 5.14
C ALA A 756 37.75 4.93 5.00
N THR A 757 38.63 4.29 5.77
CA THR A 757 38.74 2.82 5.91
C THR A 757 38.48 2.34 7.35
N THR A 758 37.99 3.23 8.21
CA THR A 758 37.61 2.94 9.62
C THR A 758 36.14 2.60 9.71
N ASP A 759 35.81 1.53 10.44
CA ASP A 759 34.45 1.08 10.73
C ASP A 759 33.62 2.21 11.37
N SER A 760 32.31 2.26 11.09
CA SER A 760 31.41 3.30 11.62
C SER A 760 30.17 2.69 12.25
N ALA A 761 30.01 2.86 13.56
CA ALA A 761 28.82 2.43 14.29
C ALA A 761 27.58 3.32 14.08
N ALA A 762 27.71 4.43 13.34
CA ALA A 762 26.61 5.33 12.99
C ALA A 762 26.55 5.55 11.46
N PRO A 763 25.39 5.92 10.89
CA PRO A 763 25.25 6.22 9.47
C PRO A 763 26.19 7.35 9.02
N VAL A 764 26.96 7.08 7.98
CA VAL A 764 27.79 8.06 7.26
C VAL A 764 27.38 8.13 5.80
N GLN A 765 27.37 9.32 5.20
CA GLN A 765 26.99 9.49 3.80
C GLN A 765 28.10 8.97 2.86
N VAL A 766 27.70 8.23 1.82
CA VAL A 766 28.58 7.87 0.70
C VAL A 766 28.90 9.15 -0.09
N THR A 767 30.19 9.42 -0.27
CA THR A 767 30.66 10.68 -0.87
C THR A 767 30.75 10.60 -2.39
N GLY A 768 30.57 11.73 -3.09
CA GLY A 768 30.83 11.83 -4.53
C GLY A 768 29.80 11.15 -5.45
N ILE A 769 28.65 10.71 -4.94
CA ILE A 769 27.58 10.09 -5.75
C ILE A 769 26.18 10.59 -5.35
N THR A 770 25.34 10.80 -6.36
CA THR A 770 23.93 11.22 -6.27
C THR A 770 23.09 10.38 -7.24
N ASP A 771 21.77 10.56 -7.23
CA ASP A 771 20.85 9.98 -8.22
C ASP A 771 20.87 8.43 -8.24
N VAL A 772 21.18 7.82 -7.10
CA VAL A 772 21.21 6.36 -6.97
C VAL A 772 19.78 5.81 -6.94
N GLU A 773 19.55 4.79 -7.75
CA GLU A 773 18.25 4.12 -7.89
C GLU A 773 18.17 2.84 -7.05
N SER A 774 19.27 2.08 -7.00
CA SER A 774 19.43 0.82 -6.25
C SER A 774 20.90 0.54 -5.86
N VAL A 775 21.09 -0.28 -4.82
CA VAL A 775 22.40 -0.67 -4.28
C VAL A 775 22.50 -2.19 -4.13
N ALA A 776 23.61 -2.79 -4.57
CA ALA A 776 23.94 -4.22 -4.46
C ALA A 776 25.32 -4.42 -3.80
N THR A 777 25.57 -5.58 -3.18
CA THR A 777 26.77 -5.82 -2.36
C THR A 777 27.26 -7.27 -2.42
N THR A 778 28.57 -7.50 -2.49
CA THR A 778 29.18 -8.84 -2.31
C THR A 778 29.40 -9.17 -0.82
N SER A 779 29.66 -10.45 -0.51
CA SER A 779 30.03 -10.86 0.87
C SER A 779 31.35 -10.19 1.32
N GLY A 780 32.34 -10.13 0.42
CA GLY A 780 33.66 -9.57 0.64
C GLY A 780 33.72 -8.04 0.73
N GLY A 781 32.58 -7.35 0.63
CA GLY A 781 32.52 -5.89 0.78
C GLY A 781 32.89 -5.09 -0.47
N ALA A 782 32.57 -5.59 -1.66
CA ALA A 782 32.39 -4.71 -2.83
C ALA A 782 30.93 -4.24 -2.87
N VAL A 783 30.72 -2.96 -3.19
CA VAL A 783 29.41 -2.31 -3.23
C VAL A 783 29.20 -1.71 -4.61
N TYR A 784 27.98 -1.78 -5.13
CA TYR A 784 27.57 -1.22 -6.42
C TYR A 784 26.35 -0.33 -6.25
N ALA A 785 26.35 0.82 -6.90
CA ALA A 785 25.19 1.71 -7.05
C ALA A 785 24.84 1.85 -8.53
N LYS A 786 23.59 1.54 -8.89
CA LYS A 786 23.01 1.90 -10.19
C LYS A 786 22.46 3.33 -10.08
N ARG A 787 22.86 4.22 -10.98
CA ARG A 787 22.29 5.58 -11.09
C ARG A 787 21.16 5.64 -12.11
N THR A 788 20.30 6.65 -12.01
CA THR A 788 19.16 6.87 -12.92
C THR A 788 19.56 7.11 -14.38
N ASP A 789 20.81 7.49 -14.64
CA ASP A 789 21.39 7.61 -16.00
C ASP A 789 21.88 6.27 -16.60
N GLY A 790 21.62 5.15 -15.91
CA GLY A 790 22.04 3.81 -16.36
C GLY A 790 23.53 3.52 -16.18
N THR A 791 24.29 4.42 -15.53
CA THR A 791 25.67 4.15 -15.13
C THR A 791 25.72 3.34 -13.83
N VAL A 792 26.78 2.54 -13.68
CA VAL A 792 27.07 1.80 -12.44
C VAL A 792 28.36 2.33 -11.83
N TRP A 793 28.34 2.54 -10.52
CA TRP A 793 29.49 2.97 -9.72
C TRP A 793 29.76 1.93 -8.64
N ALA A 794 31.02 1.71 -8.30
CA ALA A 794 31.43 0.69 -7.34
C ALA A 794 32.46 1.21 -6.33
N TRP A 795 32.50 0.63 -5.13
CA TRP A 795 33.54 0.90 -4.12
C TRP A 795 33.73 -0.26 -3.13
N GLY A 796 34.72 -0.15 -2.25
CA GLY A 796 35.10 -1.19 -1.29
C GLY A 796 36.21 -2.11 -1.81
N ASN A 797 36.11 -3.40 -1.45
CA ASN A 797 37.05 -4.45 -1.82
C ASN A 797 37.16 -4.61 -3.36
N ASN A 798 38.38 -4.75 -3.88
CA ASN A 798 38.67 -4.96 -5.30
C ASN A 798 39.69 -6.07 -5.57
N ALA A 799 39.99 -6.95 -4.61
CA ALA A 799 41.10 -7.93 -4.71
C ALA A 799 41.09 -8.77 -6.00
N TYR A 800 39.91 -9.01 -6.57
CA TYR A 800 39.68 -9.82 -7.77
C TYR A 800 39.17 -9.03 -8.98
N GLY A 801 39.28 -7.70 -8.97
CA GLY A 801 38.80 -6.83 -10.06
C GLY A 801 37.30 -6.51 -10.00
N GLN A 802 36.65 -6.87 -8.88
CA GLN A 802 35.21 -6.75 -8.67
C GLN A 802 34.65 -5.31 -8.76
N LEU A 803 35.47 -4.25 -8.65
CA LEU A 803 35.00 -2.88 -8.92
C LEU A 803 34.86 -2.54 -10.42
N GLY A 804 35.27 -3.42 -11.34
CA GLY A 804 35.04 -3.26 -12.79
C GLY A 804 35.72 -2.04 -13.43
N ASN A 805 36.70 -1.44 -12.74
CA ASN A 805 37.37 -0.19 -13.10
C ASN A 805 38.76 -0.39 -13.73
N ARG A 806 39.05 -1.61 -14.23
CA ARG A 806 40.35 -2.08 -14.75
C ARG A 806 41.48 -2.17 -13.72
N THR A 807 41.21 -1.97 -12.43
CA THR A 807 42.19 -2.14 -11.33
C THR A 807 41.82 -3.33 -10.44
N THR A 808 42.75 -3.74 -9.56
CA THR A 808 42.48 -4.66 -8.44
C THR A 808 42.71 -3.99 -7.08
N THR A 809 42.68 -2.65 -7.06
CA THR A 809 42.92 -1.82 -5.86
C THR A 809 41.60 -1.39 -5.24
N ASN A 810 41.46 -1.59 -3.92
CA ASN A 810 40.28 -1.17 -3.15
C ASN A 810 40.03 0.34 -3.29
N SER A 811 38.78 0.78 -3.21
CA SER A 811 38.42 2.20 -3.25
C SER A 811 37.54 2.59 -2.06
N ALA A 812 37.95 3.62 -1.32
CA ALA A 812 37.15 4.19 -0.23
C ALA A 812 36.09 5.20 -0.70
N VAL A 813 36.00 5.45 -2.00
CA VAL A 813 34.99 6.32 -2.65
C VAL A 813 34.43 5.63 -3.90
N PRO A 814 33.19 5.95 -4.33
CA PRO A 814 32.62 5.50 -5.59
C PRO A 814 33.54 5.79 -6.80
N VAL A 815 33.73 4.77 -7.63
CA VAL A 815 34.41 4.86 -8.93
C VAL A 815 33.52 4.23 -10.02
N GLN A 816 33.48 4.83 -11.21
CA GLN A 816 32.60 4.34 -12.28
C GLN A 816 33.08 2.99 -12.84
N VAL A 817 32.14 2.04 -12.96
CA VAL A 817 32.38 0.75 -13.63
C VAL A 817 32.63 1.01 -15.12
N THR A 818 33.79 0.60 -15.63
CA THR A 818 34.29 1.08 -16.92
C THR A 818 33.66 0.31 -18.09
N GLY A 819 32.99 1.03 -18.98
CA GLY A 819 32.44 0.47 -20.23
C GLY A 819 31.00 -0.03 -20.15
N LEU A 820 30.28 0.27 -19.06
CA LEU A 820 28.83 0.03 -18.97
C LEU A 820 28.03 1.33 -19.01
N SER A 821 26.95 1.27 -19.79
CA SER A 821 25.85 2.23 -19.91
C SER A 821 24.54 1.44 -19.97
N ASP A 822 23.39 2.13 -19.90
CA ASP A 822 22.06 1.53 -20.13
C ASP A 822 21.76 0.31 -19.24
N VAL A 823 22.39 0.21 -18.06
CA VAL A 823 22.19 -0.90 -17.13
C VAL A 823 20.81 -0.79 -16.50
N GLN A 824 20.05 -1.88 -16.51
CA GLN A 824 18.75 -1.98 -15.85
C GLN A 824 18.89 -2.51 -14.42
N THR A 825 19.65 -3.59 -14.25
CA THR A 825 19.85 -4.26 -12.96
C THR A 825 21.31 -4.66 -12.76
N VAL A 826 21.75 -4.68 -11.49
CA VAL A 826 23.06 -5.19 -11.06
C VAL A 826 22.83 -6.28 -10.02
N THR A 827 23.40 -7.47 -10.25
CA THR A 827 23.42 -8.59 -9.30
C THR A 827 24.85 -8.78 -8.81
N ALA A 828 25.07 -8.71 -7.50
CA ALA A 828 26.33 -9.07 -6.87
C ALA A 828 26.27 -10.53 -6.35
N SER A 829 27.35 -11.29 -6.48
CA SER A 829 27.46 -12.63 -5.88
C SER A 829 28.06 -12.58 -4.47
N GLU A 830 27.94 -13.68 -3.72
CA GLU A 830 28.73 -13.82 -2.49
C GLU A 830 30.21 -14.06 -2.83
N GLU A 831 30.50 -14.77 -3.91
CA GLU A 831 31.85 -15.12 -4.40
C GLU A 831 32.50 -14.00 -5.21
N GLU A 832 32.39 -12.76 -4.75
CA GLU A 832 33.19 -11.60 -5.22
C GLU A 832 33.14 -11.37 -6.75
N SER A 833 31.98 -11.65 -7.34
CA SER A 833 31.63 -11.44 -8.75
C SER A 833 30.45 -10.46 -8.86
N ALA A 834 30.27 -9.84 -10.01
CA ALA A 834 29.09 -9.02 -10.31
C ALA A 834 28.64 -9.17 -11.75
N PHE A 835 27.34 -8.97 -11.95
CA PHE A 835 26.63 -9.08 -13.22
C PHE A 835 25.77 -7.84 -13.44
N ALA A 836 25.66 -7.39 -14.68
CA ALA A 836 24.73 -6.35 -15.11
C ALA A 836 23.86 -6.88 -16.26
N ILE A 837 22.55 -6.59 -16.20
CA ILE A 837 21.66 -6.73 -17.36
C ILE A 837 21.46 -5.34 -17.95
N LYS A 838 21.76 -5.17 -19.24
CA LYS A 838 21.51 -3.93 -19.99
C LYS A 838 20.08 -3.86 -20.54
N ALA A 839 19.63 -2.66 -20.93
CA ALA A 839 18.32 -2.44 -21.54
C ALA A 839 18.11 -3.18 -22.89
N ASP A 840 19.20 -3.56 -23.56
CA ASP A 840 19.19 -4.45 -24.75
C ASP A 840 19.05 -5.94 -24.40
N GLY A 841 18.94 -6.28 -23.11
CA GLY A 841 18.82 -7.65 -22.61
C GLY A 841 20.14 -8.44 -22.60
N THR A 842 21.28 -7.83 -22.92
CA THR A 842 22.60 -8.48 -22.81
C THR A 842 23.08 -8.54 -21.37
N VAL A 843 23.77 -9.62 -21.03
CA VAL A 843 24.38 -9.84 -19.71
C VAL A 843 25.88 -9.56 -19.78
N TRP A 844 26.38 -8.82 -18.80
CA TRP A 844 27.80 -8.51 -18.63
C TRP A 844 28.27 -8.94 -17.24
N ALA A 845 29.50 -9.45 -17.11
CA ALA A 845 30.03 -9.99 -15.86
C ALA A 845 31.49 -9.60 -15.61
N TRP A 846 31.87 -9.45 -14.33
CA TRP A 846 33.24 -9.15 -13.89
C TRP A 846 33.50 -9.57 -12.44
N GLY A 847 34.74 -9.43 -11.97
CA GLY A 847 35.20 -9.88 -10.65
C GLY A 847 35.84 -11.27 -10.69
N ALA A 848 35.65 -12.04 -9.63
CA ALA A 848 36.21 -13.37 -9.49
C ALA A 848 35.58 -14.41 -10.44
N ASN A 849 36.34 -15.45 -10.82
CA ASN A 849 35.92 -16.40 -11.87
C ASN A 849 36.46 -17.83 -11.70
N TRP A 850 36.93 -18.21 -10.51
CA TRP A 850 37.65 -19.48 -10.30
C TRP A 850 36.85 -20.74 -10.67
N GLY A 851 35.51 -20.71 -10.54
CA GLY A 851 34.62 -21.79 -10.93
C GLY A 851 34.09 -21.69 -12.37
N GLY A 852 34.48 -20.65 -13.12
CA GLY A 852 33.88 -20.28 -14.40
C GLY A 852 32.60 -19.44 -14.26
N GLN A 853 32.32 -18.91 -13.06
CA GLN A 853 31.04 -18.27 -12.74
C GLN A 853 30.73 -16.97 -13.51
N LEU A 854 31.69 -16.37 -14.22
CA LEU A 854 31.42 -15.22 -15.10
C LEU A 854 30.85 -15.60 -16.48
N GLY A 855 30.84 -16.88 -16.86
CA GLY A 855 30.29 -17.33 -18.15
C GLY A 855 31.11 -16.92 -19.38
N ALA A 856 32.32 -16.41 -19.18
CA ALA A 856 33.18 -15.80 -20.21
C ALA A 856 34.06 -16.81 -21.00
N GLY A 857 33.79 -18.11 -20.92
CA GLY A 857 34.56 -19.16 -21.61
C GLY A 857 35.93 -19.47 -21.02
N HIS A 858 36.30 -18.84 -19.91
CA HIS A 858 37.58 -19.01 -19.22
C HIS A 858 37.43 -18.90 -17.69
N TYR A 859 38.49 -19.25 -16.94
CA TYR A 859 38.54 -19.20 -15.47
C TYR A 859 39.30 -17.98 -14.90
N ALA A 860 39.88 -17.13 -15.75
CA ALA A 860 40.56 -15.91 -15.30
C ALA A 860 39.57 -14.87 -14.74
N ASN A 861 39.92 -14.24 -13.63
CA ASN A 861 39.18 -13.08 -13.08
C ASN A 861 39.19 -11.91 -14.07
N GLN A 862 38.17 -11.04 -14.00
CA GLN A 862 38.01 -9.90 -14.91
C GLN A 862 37.91 -8.59 -14.12
N SER A 863 38.84 -7.65 -14.35
CA SER A 863 38.80 -6.31 -13.74
C SER A 863 37.99 -5.29 -14.53
N SER A 864 37.37 -5.69 -15.65
CA SER A 864 36.40 -4.91 -16.40
C SER A 864 35.23 -5.78 -16.86
N PRO A 865 34.00 -5.24 -16.95
CA PRO A 865 32.85 -5.91 -17.54
C PRO A 865 33.15 -6.56 -18.90
N ALA A 866 32.82 -7.83 -19.03
CA ALA A 866 32.82 -8.57 -20.29
C ALA A 866 31.40 -9.09 -20.59
N GLN A 867 30.95 -8.99 -21.83
CA GLN A 867 29.66 -9.53 -22.26
C GLN A 867 29.69 -11.07 -22.24
N ILE A 868 28.61 -11.69 -21.77
CA ILE A 868 28.36 -13.13 -21.95
C ILE A 868 27.61 -13.29 -23.29
N PRO A 869 28.26 -13.75 -24.39
CA PRO A 869 27.70 -13.59 -25.74
C PRO A 869 26.43 -14.38 -26.01
N GLU A 870 26.24 -15.49 -25.28
CA GLU A 870 25.11 -16.42 -25.44
C GLU A 870 23.84 -15.97 -24.68
N LEU A 871 23.92 -14.90 -23.88
CA LEU A 871 22.82 -14.39 -23.08
C LEU A 871 22.23 -13.10 -23.68
N THR A 872 21.34 -13.28 -24.64
CA THR A 872 20.48 -12.21 -25.19
C THR A 872 19.05 -12.35 -24.66
N GLY A 873 18.53 -11.32 -24.00
CA GLY A 873 17.18 -11.31 -23.43
C GLY A 873 17.09 -12.03 -22.08
N ALA A 874 18.07 -11.86 -21.18
CA ALA A 874 17.93 -12.31 -19.80
C ALA A 874 16.97 -11.39 -19.03
N LYS A 875 16.07 -11.97 -18.22
CA LYS A 875 15.15 -11.25 -17.31
C LYS A 875 15.74 -11.06 -15.92
N SER A 876 16.48 -12.05 -15.42
CA SER A 876 17.11 -12.02 -14.10
C SER A 876 18.37 -12.90 -14.06
N ILE A 877 19.29 -12.53 -13.17
CA ILE A 877 20.48 -13.33 -12.82
C ILE A 877 20.38 -13.72 -11.35
N THR A 878 20.60 -15.01 -11.07
CA THR A 878 20.65 -15.60 -9.72
C THR A 878 21.99 -16.29 -9.55
N THR A 879 22.72 -15.97 -8.48
CA THR A 879 23.95 -16.66 -8.10
C THR A 879 23.68 -17.61 -6.95
N GLY A 880 24.29 -18.80 -6.95
CA GLY A 880 24.33 -19.67 -5.78
C GLY A 880 25.21 -19.06 -4.68
N SER A 881 24.91 -19.35 -3.42
CA SER A 881 25.64 -18.85 -2.26
C SER A 881 26.73 -19.85 -1.84
N GLY A 882 28.00 -19.46 -1.96
CA GLY A 882 29.17 -20.24 -1.56
C GLY A 882 29.44 -21.47 -2.44
N VAL A 883 29.01 -21.45 -3.70
CA VAL A 883 29.02 -22.60 -4.62
C VAL A 883 29.43 -22.26 -6.06
N TYR A 884 29.83 -21.02 -6.38
CA TYR A 884 30.41 -20.62 -7.67
C TYR A 884 29.57 -20.99 -8.91
N VAL A 885 28.25 -20.86 -8.82
CA VAL A 885 27.31 -21.16 -9.92
C VAL A 885 26.36 -19.98 -10.13
N ALA A 886 26.00 -19.71 -11.38
CA ALA A 886 25.07 -18.66 -11.76
C ALA A 886 24.02 -19.18 -12.75
N TYR A 887 22.84 -18.57 -12.70
CA TYR A 887 21.66 -18.89 -13.50
C TYR A 887 21.08 -17.63 -14.13
N ALA A 888 20.66 -17.71 -15.38
CA ALA A 888 19.85 -16.69 -16.04
C ALA A 888 18.45 -17.25 -16.34
N VAL A 889 17.39 -16.54 -15.93
CA VAL A 889 16.04 -16.78 -16.44
C VAL A 889 15.88 -15.95 -17.71
N MET A 890 15.59 -16.59 -18.83
CA MET A 890 15.54 -15.96 -20.14
C MET A 890 14.12 -15.44 -20.46
N ALA A 891 14.01 -14.55 -21.45
CA ALA A 891 12.74 -13.95 -21.84
C ALA A 891 11.67 -14.99 -22.24
N ASP A 892 12.08 -16.11 -22.83
CA ASP A 892 11.26 -17.25 -23.24
C ASP A 892 10.86 -18.20 -22.07
N GLY A 893 11.28 -17.92 -20.83
CA GLY A 893 11.03 -18.78 -19.68
C GLY A 893 11.91 -20.03 -19.61
N SER A 894 12.92 -20.16 -20.47
CA SER A 894 13.99 -21.14 -20.32
C SER A 894 15.05 -20.64 -19.32
N VAL A 895 15.89 -21.55 -18.84
CA VAL A 895 17.00 -21.22 -17.92
C VAL A 895 18.34 -21.56 -18.55
N ARG A 896 19.34 -20.70 -18.34
CA ARG A 896 20.75 -21.00 -18.56
C ARG A 896 21.47 -21.10 -17.21
N ALA A 897 22.46 -21.97 -17.10
CA ALA A 897 23.30 -22.15 -15.92
C ALA A 897 24.78 -22.20 -16.31
N TRP A 898 25.70 -21.74 -15.46
CA TRP A 898 27.15 -21.87 -15.66
C TRP A 898 27.91 -21.74 -14.32
N GLY A 899 29.20 -22.07 -14.32
CA GLY A 899 30.02 -22.21 -13.12
C GLY A 899 30.16 -23.68 -12.67
N ASP A 900 30.19 -23.92 -11.36
CA ASP A 900 30.34 -25.25 -10.77
C ASP A 900 29.19 -26.22 -11.10
N ASN A 901 29.54 -27.49 -11.31
CA ASN A 901 28.61 -28.59 -11.53
C ASN A 901 28.93 -29.83 -10.65
N SER A 902 29.75 -29.69 -9.61
CA SER A 902 30.20 -30.77 -8.71
C SER A 902 29.09 -31.65 -8.11
N SER A 903 27.84 -31.17 -8.12
CA SER A 903 26.64 -31.88 -7.67
C SER A 903 25.51 -31.88 -8.71
N GLY A 904 25.80 -31.77 -10.01
CA GLY A 904 24.77 -31.69 -11.05
C GLY A 904 24.02 -30.35 -11.12
N LYS A 905 24.59 -29.31 -10.50
CA LYS A 905 24.00 -27.98 -10.27
C LYS A 905 23.60 -27.24 -11.55
N LEU A 906 24.19 -27.56 -12.70
CA LEU A 906 23.83 -26.95 -13.98
C LEU A 906 22.54 -27.51 -14.59
N GLY A 907 21.97 -28.60 -14.06
CA GLY A 907 20.66 -29.11 -14.45
C GLY A 907 20.54 -29.55 -15.91
N ASN A 908 21.66 -29.79 -16.60
CA ASN A 908 21.74 -30.11 -18.02
C ASN A 908 22.06 -31.59 -18.31
N GLY A 909 22.08 -32.45 -17.28
CA GLY A 909 22.45 -33.86 -17.37
C GLY A 909 23.96 -34.13 -17.54
N SER A 910 24.82 -33.11 -17.58
CA SER A 910 26.26 -33.27 -17.81
C SER A 910 27.00 -33.86 -16.60
N THR A 911 28.02 -34.67 -16.89
CA THR A 911 28.99 -35.21 -15.92
C THR A 911 30.26 -34.36 -15.78
N ALA A 912 30.42 -33.29 -16.58
CA ALA A 912 31.51 -32.35 -16.41
C ALA A 912 31.39 -31.63 -15.04
N THR A 913 32.50 -31.34 -14.36
CA THR A 913 32.50 -30.74 -13.02
C THR A 913 32.28 -29.23 -12.98
N THR A 914 32.35 -28.55 -14.12
CA THR A 914 32.13 -27.10 -14.29
C THR A 914 31.79 -26.81 -15.75
N SER A 915 31.12 -25.69 -16.03
CA SER A 915 31.03 -25.07 -17.35
C SER A 915 31.36 -23.58 -17.27
N PRO A 916 32.43 -23.08 -17.92
CA PRO A 916 32.74 -21.65 -17.96
C PRO A 916 31.91 -20.89 -19.00
N VAL A 917 30.94 -21.54 -19.65
CA VAL A 917 29.96 -20.95 -20.58
C VAL A 917 28.52 -21.33 -20.19
N PRO A 918 27.51 -20.50 -20.51
CA PRO A 918 26.10 -20.85 -20.35
C PRO A 918 25.70 -22.18 -20.98
N VAL A 919 25.03 -23.04 -20.21
CA VAL A 919 24.38 -24.26 -20.69
C VAL A 919 22.89 -24.22 -20.38
N GLN A 920 22.06 -24.79 -21.25
CA GLN A 920 20.62 -24.84 -21.03
C GLN A 920 20.24 -25.92 -20.00
N VAL A 921 19.43 -25.54 -19.02
CA VAL A 921 18.81 -26.47 -18.06
C VAL A 921 17.77 -27.32 -18.79
N VAL A 922 17.82 -28.65 -18.64
CA VAL A 922 16.99 -29.57 -19.44
C VAL A 922 15.56 -29.66 -18.90
N GLY A 923 14.58 -29.77 -19.80
CA GLY A 923 13.18 -30.05 -19.44
C GLY A 923 12.40 -28.90 -18.78
N LEU A 924 13.00 -27.72 -18.60
CA LEU A 924 12.32 -26.55 -18.04
C LEU A 924 11.98 -25.47 -19.08
N THR A 925 10.76 -24.96 -18.93
CA THR A 925 10.10 -23.90 -19.69
C THR A 925 9.26 -23.10 -18.71
N ASP A 926 8.74 -21.92 -19.10
CA ASP A 926 7.77 -21.16 -18.31
C ASP A 926 8.25 -20.79 -16.88
N ILE A 927 9.57 -20.71 -16.68
CA ILE A 927 10.19 -20.40 -15.40
C ILE A 927 10.07 -18.90 -15.12
N THR A 928 9.57 -18.57 -13.93
CA THR A 928 9.40 -17.19 -13.46
C THR A 928 10.48 -16.77 -12.47
N SER A 929 11.04 -17.72 -11.72
CA SER A 929 12.08 -17.48 -10.71
C SER A 929 12.98 -18.70 -10.54
N VAL A 930 14.26 -18.46 -10.23
CA VAL A 930 15.24 -19.46 -9.81
C VAL A 930 15.89 -18.97 -8.51
N LYS A 931 16.19 -19.91 -7.60
CA LYS A 931 16.94 -19.69 -6.36
C LYS A 931 17.95 -20.84 -6.18
N SER A 932 18.95 -20.67 -5.33
CA SER A 932 19.95 -21.71 -5.05
C SER A 932 20.37 -21.71 -3.58
N SER A 933 20.59 -22.92 -3.04
CA SER A 933 20.73 -23.21 -1.61
C SER A 933 21.51 -24.51 -1.43
N GLY A 934 22.56 -24.53 -0.61
CA GLY A 934 23.33 -25.75 -0.32
C GLY A 934 24.04 -26.43 -1.50
N GLY A 935 24.09 -25.81 -2.69
CA GLY A 935 24.50 -26.47 -3.92
C GLY A 935 23.37 -27.25 -4.62
N ALA A 936 22.13 -27.08 -4.20
CA ALA A 936 20.93 -27.29 -5.00
C ALA A 936 20.49 -25.98 -5.68
N ALA A 937 19.64 -26.11 -6.69
CA ALA A 937 18.88 -25.04 -7.31
C ALA A 937 17.40 -25.43 -7.37
N ILE A 938 16.55 -24.42 -7.23
CA ILE A 938 15.09 -24.56 -7.30
C ILE A 938 14.53 -23.54 -8.28
N ALA A 939 13.45 -23.90 -8.97
CA ALA A 939 12.77 -23.05 -9.93
C ALA A 939 11.25 -23.10 -9.76
N LEU A 940 10.61 -21.94 -9.91
CA LEU A 940 9.17 -21.78 -9.91
C LEU A 940 8.69 -21.65 -11.37
N LYS A 941 7.77 -22.53 -11.77
CA LYS A 941 7.02 -22.39 -13.03
C LYS A 941 5.83 -21.45 -12.86
N LEU A 942 5.39 -20.86 -13.98
CA LEU A 942 4.19 -20.03 -14.06
C LEU A 942 2.90 -20.74 -13.58
N ASP A 943 2.84 -22.06 -13.69
CA ASP A 943 1.75 -22.91 -13.18
C ASP A 943 1.72 -23.05 -11.65
N GLY A 944 2.70 -22.50 -10.93
CA GLY A 944 2.83 -22.62 -9.47
C GLY A 944 3.43 -23.95 -9.00
N THR A 945 4.01 -24.76 -9.89
CA THR A 945 4.81 -25.93 -9.52
C THR A 945 6.28 -25.56 -9.27
N VAL A 946 6.91 -26.26 -8.34
CA VAL A 946 8.33 -26.09 -8.01
C VAL A 946 9.13 -27.29 -8.49
N TRP A 947 10.29 -27.03 -9.08
CA TRP A 947 11.25 -28.01 -9.57
C TRP A 947 12.61 -27.76 -8.92
N ALA A 948 13.40 -28.82 -8.72
CA ALA A 948 14.69 -28.77 -8.04
C ALA A 948 15.73 -29.66 -8.72
N TRP A 949 17.00 -29.30 -8.63
CA TRP A 949 18.15 -30.11 -9.06
C TRP A 949 19.41 -29.71 -8.27
N GLY A 950 20.54 -30.36 -8.51
CA GLY A 950 21.74 -30.20 -7.71
C GLY A 950 21.75 -31.13 -6.49
N SER A 951 22.36 -30.67 -5.38
CA SER A 951 22.48 -31.40 -4.11
C SER A 951 21.16 -31.99 -3.58
N ASN A 952 21.26 -33.09 -2.82
CA ASN A 952 20.15 -33.67 -2.07
C ASN A 952 20.57 -34.28 -0.71
N GLY A 953 21.72 -33.86 -0.16
CA GLY A 953 22.27 -34.41 1.09
C GLY A 953 21.35 -34.23 2.31
N TRP A 954 20.54 -33.17 2.29
CA TRP A 954 19.58 -32.78 3.32
C TRP A 954 18.11 -32.89 2.86
N GLY A 955 17.87 -33.43 1.66
CA GLY A 955 16.53 -33.52 1.07
C GLY A 955 16.10 -32.28 0.29
N GLU A 956 17.06 -31.45 -0.15
CA GLU A 956 16.84 -30.18 -0.86
C GLU A 956 15.95 -30.32 -2.11
N LEU A 957 15.94 -31.49 -2.75
CA LEU A 957 15.10 -31.74 -3.94
C LEU A 957 13.61 -31.84 -3.63
N GLY A 958 13.20 -31.93 -2.36
CA GLY A 958 11.79 -31.96 -1.94
C GLY A 958 10.99 -33.15 -2.50
N ASN A 959 11.67 -34.20 -2.97
CA ASN A 959 11.12 -35.33 -3.70
C ASN A 959 10.89 -36.59 -2.85
N GLY A 960 11.07 -36.50 -1.53
CA GLY A 960 10.93 -37.61 -0.58
C GLY A 960 12.15 -38.52 -0.46
N SER A 961 13.30 -38.14 -1.02
CA SER A 961 14.57 -38.88 -0.92
C SER A 961 15.70 -38.04 -0.31
N TYR A 962 16.70 -38.71 0.25
CA TYR A 962 17.95 -38.13 0.73
C TYR A 962 19.15 -38.67 -0.07
N GLY A 963 20.27 -37.94 -0.04
CA GLY A 963 21.57 -38.40 -0.50
C GLY A 963 21.88 -38.01 -1.95
N SER A 964 21.49 -38.85 -2.92
CA SER A 964 21.88 -38.69 -4.32
C SER A 964 21.41 -37.36 -4.92
N TYR A 965 22.36 -36.57 -5.41
CA TYR A 965 22.11 -35.36 -6.19
C TYR A 965 21.39 -35.68 -7.52
N SER A 966 20.75 -34.68 -8.14
CA SER A 966 20.19 -34.81 -9.48
C SER A 966 20.84 -33.84 -10.46
N SER A 967 21.39 -34.35 -11.56
CA SER A 967 21.92 -33.53 -12.67
C SER A 967 20.83 -33.01 -13.62
N VAL A 968 19.57 -33.33 -13.37
CA VAL A 968 18.40 -32.85 -14.14
C VAL A 968 17.28 -32.40 -13.19
N PRO A 969 16.42 -31.45 -13.59
CA PRO A 969 15.26 -31.02 -12.82
C PRO A 969 14.29 -32.16 -12.48
N VAL A 970 13.99 -32.31 -11.20
CA VAL A 970 12.92 -33.16 -10.65
C VAL A 970 11.83 -32.27 -10.04
N ARG A 971 10.58 -32.73 -10.07
CA ARG A 971 9.46 -32.00 -9.46
C ARG A 971 9.47 -32.17 -7.94
N VAL A 972 9.23 -31.09 -7.21
CA VAL A 972 9.01 -31.12 -5.75
C VAL A 972 7.65 -31.74 -5.44
N ASN A 973 7.60 -32.68 -4.49
CA ASN A 973 6.38 -33.42 -4.16
C ASN A 973 5.43 -32.61 -3.27
N GLY A 974 4.13 -32.82 -3.42
CA GLY A 974 3.09 -32.28 -2.53
C GLY A 974 2.79 -30.78 -2.68
N LEU A 975 3.51 -30.02 -3.52
CA LEU A 975 3.27 -28.59 -3.74
C LEU A 975 2.56 -28.28 -5.07
N SER A 976 1.61 -27.36 -4.95
CA SER A 976 0.95 -26.61 -6.02
C SER A 976 0.70 -25.17 -5.53
N ASP A 977 0.31 -24.28 -6.44
CA ASP A 977 -0.14 -22.92 -6.11
C ASP A 977 0.92 -22.08 -5.37
N VAL A 978 2.20 -22.35 -5.62
CA VAL A 978 3.29 -21.55 -5.10
C VAL A 978 3.29 -20.18 -5.79
N ALA A 979 3.38 -19.12 -4.98
CA ALA A 979 3.44 -17.73 -5.41
C ALA A 979 4.89 -17.22 -5.46
N SER A 980 5.72 -17.65 -4.50
CA SER A 980 7.15 -17.34 -4.46
C SER A 980 7.96 -18.44 -3.77
N ILE A 981 9.25 -18.48 -4.08
CA ILE A 981 10.25 -19.41 -3.53
C ILE A 981 11.41 -18.62 -2.93
N GLU A 982 11.95 -19.10 -1.82
CA GLU A 982 13.16 -18.54 -1.20
C GLU A 982 14.10 -19.66 -0.75
N ALA A 983 15.41 -19.42 -0.79
CA ALA A 983 16.40 -20.47 -0.56
C ALA A 983 17.60 -19.93 0.23
N LYS A 984 17.93 -20.60 1.34
CA LYS A 984 19.01 -20.21 2.26
C LYS A 984 20.32 -20.91 1.92
N ARG A 985 21.46 -20.22 2.08
CA ARG A 985 22.82 -20.79 1.98
C ARG A 985 22.95 -22.22 2.52
N SER A 986 22.48 -22.45 3.75
CA SER A 986 22.65 -23.71 4.50
C SER A 986 21.68 -24.85 4.12
N ALA A 987 21.37 -25.04 2.82
CA ALA A 987 20.54 -26.14 2.30
C ALA A 987 19.07 -26.18 2.78
N SER A 988 18.51 -25.04 3.21
CA SER A 988 17.08 -24.92 3.58
C SER A 988 16.31 -24.15 2.50
N ILE A 989 15.07 -24.54 2.24
CA ILE A 989 14.23 -24.01 1.15
C ILE A 989 12.82 -23.71 1.68
N TYR A 990 12.21 -22.64 1.15
CA TYR A 990 10.86 -22.18 1.49
C TYR A 990 10.03 -21.92 0.23
N ALA A 991 8.74 -22.23 0.29
CA ALA A 991 7.74 -21.89 -0.71
C ALA A 991 6.54 -21.23 -0.04
N LEU A 992 6.13 -20.06 -0.53
CA LEU A 992 4.93 -19.36 -0.08
C LEU A 992 3.82 -19.68 -1.07
N ARG A 993 2.71 -20.25 -0.61
CA ARG A 993 1.55 -20.58 -1.45
C ARG A 993 0.58 -19.39 -1.53
N LYS A 994 -0.22 -19.35 -2.60
CA LYS A 994 -1.19 -18.27 -2.90
C LYS A 994 -2.24 -18.07 -1.79
N ASP A 995 -2.52 -19.10 -0.98
CA ASP A 995 -3.38 -19.02 0.22
C ASP A 995 -2.72 -18.32 1.43
N GLY A 996 -1.43 -18.01 1.35
CA GLY A 996 -0.66 -17.39 2.43
C GLY A 996 -0.04 -18.39 3.42
N THR A 997 -0.08 -19.70 3.13
CA THR A 997 0.68 -20.71 3.88
C THR A 997 2.14 -20.75 3.44
N THR A 998 3.05 -20.94 4.40
CA THR A 998 4.49 -21.12 4.15
C THR A 998 4.86 -22.58 4.35
N TRP A 999 5.62 -23.13 3.41
CA TRP A 999 6.10 -24.51 3.42
C TRP A 999 7.62 -24.52 3.33
N ALA A 1000 8.28 -25.43 4.02
CA ALA A 1000 9.74 -25.51 4.10
C ALA A 1000 10.25 -26.95 3.98
N TRP A 1001 11.48 -27.13 3.48
CA TRP A 1001 12.17 -28.42 3.44
C TRP A 1001 13.70 -28.26 3.32
N GLY A 1002 14.42 -29.39 3.31
CA GLY A 1002 15.87 -29.45 3.36
C GLY A 1002 16.41 -29.48 4.79
N ALA A 1003 17.56 -28.83 5.01
CA ALA A 1003 18.26 -28.81 6.29
C ALA A 1003 17.51 -28.01 7.37
N ASN A 1004 17.56 -28.55 8.60
CA ASN A 1004 16.82 -28.05 9.78
C ASN A 1004 17.63 -28.10 11.09
N LEU A 1005 18.97 -28.13 11.02
CA LEU A 1005 19.82 -28.44 12.17
C LEU A 1005 19.73 -27.44 13.35
N GLN A 1006 19.22 -26.23 13.11
CA GLN A 1006 18.94 -25.18 14.10
C GLN A 1006 17.43 -24.88 14.24
N GLY A 1007 16.57 -25.74 13.70
CA GLY A 1007 15.11 -25.54 13.71
C GLY A 1007 14.60 -24.53 12.68
N GLU A 1008 15.43 -24.19 11.68
CA GLU A 1008 15.12 -23.17 10.67
C GLU A 1008 13.91 -23.49 9.75
N LEU A 1009 13.43 -24.74 9.69
CA LEU A 1009 12.16 -25.03 8.99
C LEU A 1009 10.93 -24.56 9.79
N GLY A 1010 11.06 -24.19 11.06
CA GLY A 1010 9.98 -23.63 11.87
C GLY A 1010 8.86 -24.63 12.20
N ILE A 1011 9.22 -25.90 12.35
CA ILE A 1011 8.31 -27.05 12.53
C ILE A 1011 8.35 -27.67 13.94
N GLY A 1012 8.89 -26.96 14.93
CA GLY A 1012 8.99 -27.44 16.32
C GLY A 1012 10.01 -28.56 16.56
N SER A 1013 10.88 -28.85 15.58
CA SER A 1013 11.96 -29.83 15.69
C SER A 1013 13.17 -29.40 14.84
N THR A 1014 14.32 -30.03 15.08
CA THR A 1014 15.57 -29.84 14.31
C THR A 1014 15.82 -30.93 13.26
N THR A 1015 14.82 -31.78 12.98
CA THR A 1015 14.93 -32.88 12.01
C THR A 1015 14.80 -32.35 10.57
N PRO A 1016 15.77 -32.60 9.67
CA PRO A 1016 15.63 -32.28 8.25
C PRO A 1016 14.40 -32.93 7.61
N SER A 1017 13.92 -32.39 6.49
CA SER A 1017 12.76 -32.94 5.76
C SER A 1017 13.03 -33.05 4.26
N PRO A 1018 12.85 -34.24 3.65
CA PRO A 1018 13.01 -34.44 2.21
C PRO A 1018 11.73 -34.15 1.42
N THR A 1019 10.68 -33.70 2.10
CA THR A 1019 9.40 -33.26 1.52
C THR A 1019 9.01 -31.91 2.12
N PRO A 1020 8.32 -31.04 1.37
CA PRO A 1020 7.69 -29.84 1.90
C PRO A 1020 6.81 -30.14 3.12
N VAL A 1021 7.04 -29.41 4.20
CA VAL A 1021 6.22 -29.42 5.43
C VAL A 1021 5.78 -28.00 5.76
N GLN A 1022 4.56 -27.82 6.26
CA GLN A 1022 4.03 -26.49 6.57
C GLN A 1022 4.73 -25.91 7.81
N VAL A 1023 5.14 -24.65 7.73
CA VAL A 1023 5.74 -23.90 8.85
C VAL A 1023 4.66 -23.62 9.91
N THR A 1024 5.00 -23.87 11.18
CA THR A 1024 4.02 -23.81 12.28
C THR A 1024 3.61 -22.38 12.62
N GLY A 1025 2.32 -22.15 12.87
CA GLY A 1025 1.81 -20.87 13.38
C GLY A 1025 1.76 -19.70 12.38
N LEU A 1026 2.29 -19.84 11.16
CA LEU A 1026 2.20 -18.81 10.13
C LEU A 1026 0.95 -18.98 9.26
N SER A 1027 0.20 -17.89 9.14
CA SER A 1027 -0.80 -17.69 8.09
C SER A 1027 -0.64 -16.27 7.54
N GLN A 1028 -1.00 -16.06 6.27
CA GLN A 1028 -0.82 -14.76 5.59
C GLN A 1028 0.62 -14.23 5.60
N THR A 1029 1.60 -15.11 5.34
CA THR A 1029 2.97 -14.65 5.04
C THR A 1029 3.00 -13.86 3.74
N LEU A 1030 3.73 -12.74 3.72
CA LEU A 1030 3.97 -11.87 2.56
C LEU A 1030 5.36 -12.15 1.94
N SER A 1031 6.39 -12.28 2.77
CA SER A 1031 7.74 -12.66 2.34
C SER A 1031 8.50 -13.43 3.42
N ILE A 1032 9.47 -14.25 2.97
CA ILE A 1032 10.48 -14.91 3.81
C ILE A 1032 11.85 -14.33 3.44
N ILE A 1033 12.69 -14.09 4.43
CA ILE A 1033 14.11 -13.73 4.27
C ILE A 1033 14.93 -14.61 5.24
N THR A 1034 16.18 -14.90 4.89
CA THR A 1034 17.06 -15.81 5.63
C THR A 1034 18.49 -15.29 5.66
N ASN A 1035 19.29 -15.64 6.68
CA ASN A 1035 20.72 -15.31 6.73
C ASN A 1035 21.65 -16.53 6.90
N GLY A 1036 22.97 -16.31 6.81
CA GLY A 1036 23.98 -17.36 6.81
C GLY A 1036 24.02 -18.20 8.09
N TYR A 1037 23.71 -17.62 9.25
CA TYR A 1037 23.69 -18.33 10.54
C TYR A 1037 22.38 -19.08 10.87
N SER A 1038 21.56 -19.43 9.88
CA SER A 1038 20.33 -20.20 10.10
C SER A 1038 19.28 -19.53 11.02
N SER A 1039 19.15 -18.20 10.94
CA SER A 1039 17.89 -17.55 11.34
C SER A 1039 17.03 -17.22 10.11
N VAL A 1040 15.72 -17.18 10.31
CA VAL A 1040 14.69 -16.97 9.28
C VAL A 1040 13.71 -15.93 9.78
N HIS A 1041 13.31 -15.02 8.91
CA HIS A 1041 12.39 -13.92 9.19
C HIS A 1041 11.24 -13.91 8.19
N ALA A 1042 10.00 -13.94 8.69
CA ALA A 1042 8.78 -13.76 7.91
C ALA A 1042 8.20 -12.37 8.14
N LEU A 1043 7.84 -11.68 7.06
CA LEU A 1043 6.90 -10.57 7.10
C LEU A 1043 5.50 -11.12 6.85
N GLN A 1044 4.56 -10.89 7.75
CA GLN A 1044 3.14 -11.17 7.52
C GLN A 1044 2.44 -9.97 6.86
N LYS A 1045 1.30 -10.22 6.19
CA LYS A 1045 0.50 -9.18 5.50
C LYS A 1045 -0.06 -8.09 6.43
N ASP A 1046 -0.05 -8.31 7.74
CA ASP A 1046 -0.42 -7.33 8.77
C ASP A 1046 0.74 -6.39 9.17
N GLY A 1047 1.90 -6.51 8.51
CA GLY A 1047 3.10 -5.72 8.81
C GLY A 1047 3.87 -6.22 10.04
N THR A 1048 3.53 -7.38 10.61
CA THR A 1048 4.27 -7.97 11.73
C THR A 1048 5.44 -8.84 11.26
N VAL A 1049 6.50 -8.85 12.07
CA VAL A 1049 7.72 -9.60 11.83
C VAL A 1049 7.77 -10.80 12.76
N TRP A 1050 7.97 -11.98 12.19
CA TRP A 1050 8.12 -13.24 12.91
C TRP A 1050 9.49 -13.83 12.59
N ALA A 1051 10.17 -14.42 13.57
CA ALA A 1051 11.51 -14.94 13.42
C ALA A 1051 11.71 -16.27 14.15
N TRP A 1052 12.56 -17.14 13.61
CA TRP A 1052 12.94 -18.43 14.18
C TRP A 1052 14.30 -18.93 13.65
N GLY A 1053 14.71 -20.11 14.12
CA GLY A 1053 16.05 -20.66 13.94
C GLY A 1053 17.00 -20.24 15.05
N TRP A 1054 18.28 -20.13 14.71
CA TRP A 1054 19.34 -19.75 15.64
C TRP A 1054 19.23 -18.28 16.09
N ASN A 1055 19.65 -17.97 17.33
CA ASN A 1055 19.46 -16.66 17.97
C ASN A 1055 20.67 -16.15 18.79
N GLY A 1056 21.87 -16.71 18.62
CA GLY A 1056 23.01 -16.40 19.50
C GLY A 1056 23.45 -14.92 19.56
N TYR A 1057 23.05 -14.07 18.61
CA TYR A 1057 23.27 -12.62 18.64
C TYR A 1057 22.02 -11.79 18.98
N GLY A 1058 20.87 -12.43 19.26
CA GLY A 1058 19.59 -11.75 19.49
C GLY A 1058 18.79 -11.41 18.23
N GLN A 1059 19.19 -11.96 17.07
CA GLN A 1059 18.62 -11.65 15.75
C GLN A 1059 17.15 -12.05 15.55
N LEU A 1060 16.55 -12.83 16.46
CA LEU A 1060 15.11 -13.07 16.44
C LEU A 1060 14.30 -11.86 16.98
N GLY A 1061 14.95 -10.86 17.58
CA GLY A 1061 14.29 -9.62 18.03
C GLY A 1061 13.30 -9.84 19.18
N ASN A 1062 13.45 -10.93 19.93
CA ASN A 1062 12.50 -11.42 20.92
C ASN A 1062 12.95 -11.19 22.38
N ALA A 1063 13.90 -10.27 22.60
CA ALA A 1063 14.58 -9.99 23.88
C ALA A 1063 15.43 -11.13 24.47
N THR A 1064 15.61 -12.25 23.74
CA THR A 1064 16.47 -13.37 24.17
C THR A 1064 17.64 -13.58 23.20
N THR A 1065 18.61 -14.40 23.60
CA THR A 1065 19.62 -15.00 22.71
C THR A 1065 19.42 -16.51 22.58
N THR A 1066 18.18 -16.99 22.77
CA THR A 1066 17.83 -18.42 22.77
C THR A 1066 17.15 -18.79 21.45
N ASP A 1067 17.61 -19.87 20.84
CA ASP A 1067 17.09 -20.39 19.57
C ASP A 1067 15.60 -20.75 19.67
N SER A 1068 14.86 -20.64 18.57
CA SER A 1068 13.44 -21.00 18.50
C SER A 1068 13.17 -21.88 17.30
N TRP A 1069 12.64 -23.08 17.49
CA TRP A 1069 12.31 -24.01 16.39
C TRP A 1069 10.90 -23.82 15.83
N VAL A 1070 10.20 -22.78 16.29
CA VAL A 1070 8.91 -22.28 15.76
C VAL A 1070 8.97 -20.76 15.57
N PRO A 1071 8.22 -20.20 14.60
CA PRO A 1071 8.05 -18.76 14.44
C PRO A 1071 7.56 -18.08 15.73
N GLY A 1072 8.30 -17.09 16.20
CA GLY A 1072 7.89 -16.17 17.27
C GLY A 1072 7.90 -14.72 16.79
N ARG A 1073 6.96 -13.88 17.25
CA ARG A 1073 6.89 -12.47 16.86
C ARG A 1073 8.04 -11.65 17.46
N ALA A 1074 8.69 -10.82 16.65
CA ALA A 1074 9.67 -9.84 17.11
C ALA A 1074 8.99 -8.72 17.92
N GLN A 1075 9.61 -8.31 19.03
CA GLN A 1075 9.02 -7.35 19.97
C GLN A 1075 9.03 -5.93 19.41
N GLY A 1076 7.99 -5.15 19.71
CA GLY A 1076 7.93 -3.72 19.39
C GLY A 1076 7.77 -3.35 17.90
N ILE A 1077 7.55 -4.30 16.99
CA ILE A 1077 7.34 -3.99 15.56
C ILE A 1077 5.91 -4.24 15.07
N SER A 1078 5.45 -3.30 14.23
CA SER A 1078 4.28 -3.31 13.36
C SER A 1078 4.61 -2.54 12.07
N ASP A 1079 3.69 -2.53 11.10
CA ASP A 1079 3.71 -1.65 9.91
C ASP A 1079 4.98 -1.76 9.05
N VAL A 1080 5.64 -2.93 9.03
CA VAL A 1080 6.85 -3.16 8.22
C VAL A 1080 6.47 -3.35 6.75
N ARG A 1081 7.14 -2.61 5.85
CA ARG A 1081 6.97 -2.76 4.39
C ARG A 1081 8.13 -3.47 3.70
N GLN A 1082 9.32 -3.47 4.31
CA GLN A 1082 10.50 -4.18 3.83
C GLN A 1082 11.30 -4.72 5.01
N LEU A 1083 11.67 -6.01 4.92
CA LEU A 1083 12.70 -6.61 5.78
C LEU A 1083 14.02 -6.72 5.03
N MET A 1084 15.12 -6.80 5.77
CA MET A 1084 16.42 -7.28 5.28
C MET A 1084 17.20 -7.98 6.40
N THR A 1085 18.14 -8.84 6.04
CA THR A 1085 19.05 -9.51 6.98
C THR A 1085 20.50 -9.44 6.50
N THR A 1086 21.42 -9.55 7.44
CA THR A 1086 22.84 -9.86 7.22
C THR A 1086 23.24 -11.04 8.09
N ASP A 1087 24.51 -11.43 8.08
CA ASP A 1087 25.04 -12.48 8.96
C ASP A 1087 24.92 -12.08 10.43
N GLY A 1088 23.82 -12.55 11.03
CA GLY A 1088 23.49 -12.35 12.44
C GLY A 1088 22.72 -11.07 12.73
N SER A 1089 22.36 -10.25 11.74
CA SER A 1089 21.62 -9.00 11.96
C SER A 1089 20.36 -8.94 11.10
N ALA A 1090 19.36 -8.18 11.53
CA ALA A 1090 18.08 -8.00 10.84
C ALA A 1090 17.61 -6.53 10.91
N TYR A 1091 16.88 -6.10 9.89
CA TYR A 1091 16.47 -4.73 9.66
C TYR A 1091 15.00 -4.70 9.21
N ALA A 1092 14.23 -3.75 9.71
CA ALA A 1092 12.85 -3.51 9.31
C ALA A 1092 12.64 -2.04 8.94
N LEU A 1093 12.23 -1.79 7.70
CA LEU A 1093 11.82 -0.48 7.21
C LEU A 1093 10.29 -0.41 7.27
N LYS A 1094 9.78 0.51 8.10
CA LYS A 1094 8.35 0.75 8.31
C LYS A 1094 7.71 1.51 7.15
N ALA A 1095 6.38 1.47 7.09
CA ALA A 1095 5.56 2.28 6.19
C ALA A 1095 5.82 3.80 6.40
N ASP A 1096 6.02 4.23 7.65
CA ASP A 1096 6.43 5.60 8.03
C ASP A 1096 7.90 5.94 7.69
N GLY A 1097 8.63 5.06 7.00
CA GLY A 1097 10.02 5.29 6.60
C GLY A 1097 11.05 5.18 7.73
N SER A 1098 10.62 4.86 8.97
CA SER A 1098 11.55 4.56 10.07
C SER A 1098 12.28 3.23 9.84
N LEU A 1099 13.57 3.21 10.15
CA LEU A 1099 14.42 2.02 10.08
C LEU A 1099 14.76 1.51 11.48
N LEU A 1100 14.41 0.26 11.74
CA LEU A 1100 14.78 -0.50 12.93
C LEU A 1100 15.85 -1.54 12.59
N ALA A 1101 16.77 -1.82 13.51
CA ALA A 1101 17.80 -2.85 13.36
C ALA A 1101 18.01 -3.63 14.68
N TRP A 1102 18.37 -4.91 14.59
CA TRP A 1102 18.69 -5.77 15.74
C TRP A 1102 19.58 -6.96 15.36
N GLY A 1103 20.10 -7.67 16.38
CA GLY A 1103 21.05 -8.79 16.25
C GLY A 1103 22.50 -8.37 16.47
N ASN A 1104 23.40 -8.97 15.70
CA ASN A 1104 24.85 -8.78 15.70
C ASN A 1104 25.21 -7.31 15.36
N ASN A 1105 26.16 -6.77 16.12
CA ASN A 1105 26.64 -5.40 15.97
C ASN A 1105 28.16 -5.27 16.17
N GLU A 1106 28.93 -6.37 16.08
CA GLU A 1106 30.38 -6.42 16.34
C GLU A 1106 31.19 -5.33 15.61
N PHE A 1107 30.79 -4.95 14.38
CA PHE A 1107 31.42 -3.90 13.57
C PHE A 1107 30.61 -2.59 13.52
N GLY A 1108 29.56 -2.47 14.33
CA GLY A 1108 28.62 -1.34 14.30
C GLY A 1108 27.55 -1.44 13.22
N GLN A 1109 27.33 -2.63 12.63
CA GLN A 1109 26.45 -2.82 11.48
C GLN A 1109 24.95 -2.55 11.76
N LEU A 1110 24.50 -2.47 13.01
CA LEU A 1110 23.14 -2.00 13.30
C LEU A 1110 22.98 -0.49 13.11
N GLY A 1111 24.08 0.28 13.09
CA GLY A 1111 24.04 1.73 12.89
C GLY A 1111 23.60 2.54 14.11
N ILE A 1112 23.41 1.91 15.27
CA ILE A 1112 22.81 2.51 16.47
C ILE A 1112 23.77 3.37 17.32
N GLY A 1113 24.96 3.70 16.79
CA GLY A 1113 26.02 4.46 17.46
C GLY A 1113 26.88 3.66 18.43
N THR A 1114 26.67 2.35 18.54
CA THR A 1114 27.46 1.43 19.39
C THR A 1114 27.84 0.17 18.61
N THR A 1115 28.76 -0.63 19.14
CA THR A 1115 29.11 -1.98 18.65
C THR A 1115 28.50 -3.11 19.50
N THR A 1116 27.44 -2.81 20.27
CA THR A 1116 26.79 -3.77 21.16
C THR A 1116 25.58 -4.41 20.48
N ASN A 1117 25.48 -5.73 20.54
CA ASN A 1117 24.36 -6.49 19.97
C ASN A 1117 23.03 -6.07 20.61
N ALA A 1118 21.94 -6.11 19.84
CA ALA A 1118 20.61 -5.76 20.32
C ALA A 1118 19.65 -6.96 20.18
N THR A 1119 19.12 -7.45 21.30
CA THR A 1119 18.13 -8.55 21.33
C THR A 1119 16.70 -8.10 21.01
N VAL A 1120 16.50 -6.79 20.83
CA VAL A 1120 15.24 -6.15 20.44
C VAL A 1120 15.49 -5.11 19.33
N PRO A 1121 14.48 -4.80 18.49
CA PRO A 1121 14.56 -3.76 17.46
C PRO A 1121 14.87 -2.36 18.02
N VAL A 1122 15.92 -1.71 17.50
CA VAL A 1122 16.36 -0.36 17.89
C VAL A 1122 16.30 0.60 16.70
N LEU A 1123 15.91 1.85 16.93
CA LEU A 1123 15.73 2.87 15.90
C LEU A 1123 17.06 3.44 15.36
N VAL A 1124 17.23 3.37 14.04
CA VAL A 1124 18.40 3.86 13.29
C VAL A 1124 18.09 5.16 12.55
N GLY A 1125 16.87 5.32 12.04
CA GLY A 1125 16.43 6.48 11.25
C GLY A 1125 14.91 6.64 11.19
N ARG A 1126 14.43 7.76 10.66
CA ARG A 1126 13.00 8.20 10.68
C ARG A 1126 12.52 8.73 9.31
N GLN A 1127 11.25 9.11 9.21
CA GLN A 1127 10.85 10.10 8.20
C GLN A 1127 11.50 11.47 8.51
N SER A 1128 11.76 12.27 7.48
CA SER A 1128 11.84 13.72 7.63
C SER A 1128 10.41 14.27 7.71
N GLY A 1129 10.12 15.07 8.73
CA GLY A 1129 8.91 15.90 8.80
C GLY A 1129 9.02 17.14 7.91
#